data_AF-A0A0H2RFF6-F1
#
_entry.id   AF-A0A0H2RFF6-F1
#
_cell.length_a   1.000
_cell.length_b   1.000
_cell.length_c   1.000
_cell.angle_alpha   90.00
_cell.angle_beta   90.00
_cell.angle_gamma   90.00
#
_symmetry.space_group_name_H-M   'P 1'
#
loop_
_entity.id
_entity.type
_entity.pdbx_description
1 polymer ?
#
loop_
_entity_poly.entity_id
_entity_poly.type
_entity_poly.pdbx_seq_one_letter_code
_entity_poly.pdbx_strand_id
1 'polypeptide(L)'
;MPEPGKHKRKSNASSAQANGSSRSSKLIACAEAIVDAISWQTAADAACKILDIPDLETRNGLRKIHLNFTTVNRQLDNLWKQYGTIDRVAGTVALIFSKMCSDALLGDKLMREEDLLSKLIPLLDRGYDCRVLSLQALCTITHHSGREIRLEIAKWTPSLVRILQEYPDESLCAEQVIVIVGHSASAALSIDHPPNRQLVEAIDVPRLLPLLLFQLKQRTASSCLVDHALQFFLTATFRSHRDFLAVPSSVNFLVACTRCQDIQTRSLAVSSLLRMHSFEARALEANIPKDPRHTSLDLTREIPKDLSIAIYQTFGPSESEAGLYRTGQAVNDFSDAIAEYARDRDLLKLSLEIGRIILNSEHFMSGDCCKTESKSADLNLPFHCWLEALPLCSKKLRSKGTPDMLDIADIIDLKYLMLRGEKQKTLELADRAIQRNSKVGYFYYVLTHAPSPDVALCAAKKGLMCPNLTTFVKNSLLSQSAEHASLLGIQRLERSNAGRREWDEGVALLMVALEDSEAFMKLARPDDIGMKMVLCVQPLVNFIIRGQDVSPDLNEFKAIAGAKLVVAEAYARHLGYPVKTTNVRRTRDIIFSRMAAANLEWGEAVARYSYEAEREKLSSLVTESNLSAWLENKNLKDDGDESDSNSPPSTDREHLTHPKFDPSGIKLYRCSWCSNASAGLKKCRGCEAARYCDVNCQRAHWRAYHKTVCRTGTTST
;
A
#
# COMPACT_ATOMS: atom_id res chain seq x y z
N MET A 1 -1.01 -91.44 34.11
CA MET A 1 -1.93 -90.55 33.38
C MET A 1 -1.76 -89.14 33.93
N PRO A 2 -1.69 -88.05 33.15
CA PRO A 2 -1.32 -87.86 31.74
C PRO A 2 -0.11 -86.90 31.56
N GLU A 3 0.25 -86.72 30.29
CA GLU A 3 1.38 -86.01 29.67
C GLU A 3 1.42 -84.47 29.79
N PRO A 4 2.56 -83.83 29.37
CA PRO A 4 2.88 -82.43 29.56
C PRO A 4 2.62 -81.53 28.33
N GLY A 5 2.16 -80.30 28.59
CA GLY A 5 1.99 -79.25 27.59
C GLY A 5 3.32 -78.60 27.18
N LYS A 6 3.63 -78.68 25.89
CA LYS A 6 4.88 -78.26 25.23
C LYS A 6 5.15 -76.74 25.31
N HIS A 7 6.25 -76.34 25.95
CA HIS A 7 6.92 -75.07 25.67
C HIS A 7 7.77 -75.22 24.39
N LYS A 8 7.36 -74.58 23.29
CA LYS A 8 8.22 -74.34 22.12
C LYS A 8 8.80 -72.92 22.21
N ARG A 9 10.08 -72.84 22.63
CA ARG A 9 10.98 -71.72 22.30
C ARG A 9 11.10 -71.65 20.77
N LYS A 10 10.67 -70.55 20.15
CA LYS A 10 11.07 -70.20 18.79
C LYS A 10 12.20 -69.18 18.87
N SER A 11 13.34 -69.61 18.36
CA SER A 11 14.57 -68.86 18.13
C SER A 11 14.32 -67.65 17.22
N ASN A 12 14.83 -66.49 17.63
CA ASN A 12 15.10 -65.37 16.74
C ASN A 12 16.19 -65.79 15.76
N ALA A 13 15.81 -65.98 14.49
CA ALA A 13 16.73 -66.05 13.37
C ALA A 13 16.46 -64.86 12.43
N SER A 14 17.53 -64.16 12.12
CA SER A 14 17.66 -62.95 11.32
C SER A 14 16.93 -62.99 9.97
N SER A 15 16.08 -62.00 9.72
CA SER A 15 15.55 -61.63 8.41
C SER A 15 15.91 -60.17 8.12
N ALA A 16 17.21 -59.91 7.91
CA ALA A 16 17.72 -58.57 7.57
C ALA A 16 18.19 -58.44 6.11
N GLN A 17 18.22 -59.53 5.32
CA GLN A 17 18.82 -59.52 3.97
C GLN A 17 17.84 -59.51 2.80
N ALA A 18 16.52 -59.71 3.00
CA ALA A 18 15.56 -59.75 1.89
C ALA A 18 15.00 -58.38 1.45
N ASN A 19 15.00 -57.36 2.31
CA ASN A 19 14.40 -56.04 2.01
C ASN A 19 15.31 -55.11 1.18
N GLY A 20 16.61 -55.39 1.05
CA GLY A 20 17.54 -54.56 0.28
C GLY A 20 17.41 -54.74 -1.23
N SER A 21 17.20 -55.98 -1.69
CA SER A 21 17.11 -56.34 -3.12
C SER A 21 15.86 -55.78 -3.79
N SER A 22 14.70 -55.90 -3.16
CA SER A 22 13.41 -55.39 -3.69
C SER A 22 13.35 -53.86 -3.79
N ARG A 23 14.07 -53.14 -2.90
CA ARG A 23 14.06 -51.68 -2.88
C ARG A 23 14.99 -51.08 -3.93
N SER A 24 16.14 -51.71 -4.18
CA SER A 24 17.05 -51.33 -5.25
C SER A 24 16.44 -51.58 -6.64
N SER A 25 15.70 -52.69 -6.82
CA SER A 25 15.04 -52.98 -8.11
C SER A 25 13.89 -52.00 -8.41
N LYS A 26 13.12 -51.59 -7.39
CA LYS A 26 12.09 -50.53 -7.54
C LYS A 26 12.69 -49.19 -7.99
N LEU A 27 13.86 -48.78 -7.44
CA LEU A 27 14.50 -47.52 -7.82
C LEU A 27 15.05 -47.55 -9.25
N ILE A 28 15.63 -48.68 -9.68
CA ILE A 28 16.09 -48.88 -11.06
C ILE A 28 14.90 -48.76 -12.03
N ALA A 29 13.84 -49.54 -11.80
CA ALA A 29 12.65 -49.52 -12.64
C ALA A 29 12.00 -48.12 -12.70
N CYS A 30 12.03 -47.38 -11.59
CA CYS A 30 11.57 -46.00 -11.55
C CYS A 30 12.43 -45.07 -12.41
N ALA A 31 13.76 -45.18 -12.34
CA ALA A 31 14.67 -44.35 -13.12
C ALA A 31 14.52 -44.63 -14.63
N GLU A 32 14.42 -45.90 -15.03
CA GLU A 32 14.19 -46.31 -16.43
C GLU A 32 12.86 -45.74 -16.95
N ALA A 33 11.77 -45.91 -16.21
CA ALA A 33 10.45 -45.38 -16.59
C ALA A 33 10.43 -43.85 -16.74
N ILE A 34 11.23 -43.13 -15.94
CA ILE A 34 11.36 -41.66 -16.04
C ILE A 34 12.12 -41.27 -17.31
N VAL A 35 13.19 -42.00 -17.65
CA VAL A 35 14.00 -41.75 -18.85
C VAL A 35 13.20 -42.02 -20.12
N ASP A 36 12.38 -43.07 -20.13
CA ASP A 36 11.58 -43.47 -21.29
C ASP A 36 10.30 -42.62 -21.47
N ALA A 37 9.92 -41.82 -20.48
CA ALA A 37 8.70 -41.02 -20.52
C ALA A 37 8.80 -39.84 -21.51
N ILE A 38 7.73 -39.63 -22.29
CA ILE A 38 7.67 -38.61 -23.35
C ILE A 38 7.70 -37.19 -22.77
N SER A 39 6.93 -36.93 -21.71
CA SER A 39 6.85 -35.61 -21.06
C SER A 39 7.25 -35.66 -19.58
N TRP A 40 7.63 -34.50 -19.03
CA TRP A 40 7.94 -34.35 -17.61
C TRP A 40 6.77 -34.71 -16.69
N GLN A 41 5.54 -34.41 -17.12
CA GLN A 41 4.33 -34.81 -16.40
C GLN A 41 4.19 -36.33 -16.39
N THR A 42 4.32 -36.98 -17.56
CA THR A 42 4.24 -38.46 -17.62
C THR A 42 5.36 -39.14 -16.83
N ALA A 43 6.55 -38.53 -16.75
CA ALA A 43 7.65 -39.00 -15.93
C ALA A 43 7.32 -38.90 -14.44
N ALA A 44 6.76 -37.77 -14.00
CA ALA A 44 6.34 -37.57 -12.61
C ALA A 44 5.21 -38.53 -12.22
N ASP A 45 4.24 -38.75 -13.10
CA ASP A 45 3.12 -39.67 -12.86
C ASP A 45 3.61 -41.13 -12.79
N ALA A 46 4.53 -41.53 -13.67
CA ALA A 46 5.16 -42.84 -13.64
C ALA A 46 5.96 -43.05 -12.34
N ALA A 47 6.76 -42.07 -11.94
CA ALA A 47 7.53 -42.11 -10.70
C ALA A 47 6.60 -42.20 -9.48
N CYS A 48 5.54 -41.37 -9.42
CA CYS A 48 4.57 -41.42 -8.34
C CYS A 48 3.89 -42.79 -8.25
N LYS A 49 3.51 -43.38 -9.39
CA LYS A 49 2.89 -44.71 -9.44
C LYS A 49 3.85 -45.81 -8.96
N ILE A 50 5.11 -45.82 -9.40
CA ILE A 50 6.08 -46.87 -9.04
C ILE A 50 6.51 -46.77 -7.56
N LEU A 51 6.62 -45.54 -7.05
CA LEU A 51 7.00 -45.27 -5.66
C LEU A 51 5.82 -45.29 -4.69
N ASP A 52 4.61 -45.57 -5.16
CA ASP A 52 3.37 -45.58 -4.37
C ASP A 52 3.07 -44.20 -3.72
N ILE A 53 3.43 -43.10 -4.39
CA ILE A 53 3.18 -41.72 -3.95
C ILE A 53 1.72 -41.35 -4.28
N PRO A 54 0.92 -40.91 -3.29
CA PRO A 54 -0.44 -40.42 -3.50
C PRO A 54 -0.54 -39.29 -4.52
N ASP A 55 -1.69 -39.21 -5.19
CA ASP A 55 -2.01 -38.18 -6.18
C ASP A 55 -1.87 -36.74 -5.61
N LEU A 56 -0.83 -36.05 -6.05
CA LEU A 56 -0.46 -34.70 -5.62
C LEU A 56 -1.41 -33.63 -6.17
N GLU A 57 -2.24 -33.97 -7.16
CA GLU A 57 -3.25 -33.09 -7.75
C GLU A 57 -4.59 -33.17 -6.99
N THR A 58 -4.64 -33.90 -5.86
CA THR A 58 -5.82 -33.96 -5.00
C THR A 58 -5.51 -33.57 -3.56
N ARG A 59 -6.46 -32.86 -2.93
CA ARG A 59 -6.39 -32.54 -1.49
C ARG A 59 -6.25 -33.80 -0.63
N ASN A 60 -6.91 -34.90 -1.00
CA ASN A 60 -6.82 -36.17 -0.28
C ASN A 60 -5.43 -36.80 -0.41
N GLY A 61 -4.79 -36.74 -1.58
CA GLY A 61 -3.43 -37.20 -1.75
C GLY A 61 -2.44 -36.35 -0.94
N LEU A 62 -2.51 -35.03 -1.01
CA LEU A 62 -1.68 -34.14 -0.17
C LEU A 62 -1.85 -34.41 1.33
N ARG A 63 -3.08 -34.70 1.79
CA ARG A 63 -3.33 -35.12 3.18
C ARG A 63 -2.66 -36.45 3.53
N LYS A 64 -2.61 -37.42 2.61
CA LYS A 64 -1.87 -38.68 2.79
C LYS A 64 -0.35 -38.44 2.82
N ILE A 65 0.16 -37.48 2.04
CA ILE A 65 1.57 -37.07 2.09
C ILE A 65 1.92 -36.51 3.48
N HIS A 66 1.09 -35.64 4.05
CA HIS A 66 1.30 -35.14 5.42
C HIS A 66 1.47 -36.27 6.45
N LEU A 67 0.66 -37.33 6.34
CA LEU A 67 0.74 -38.50 7.24
C LEU A 67 1.98 -39.35 7.03
N ASN A 68 2.48 -39.44 5.78
CA ASN A 68 3.56 -40.35 5.39
C ASN A 68 4.83 -39.62 4.90
N PHE A 69 4.99 -38.34 5.24
CA PHE A 69 5.98 -37.44 4.66
C PHE A 69 7.40 -38.03 4.67
N THR A 70 7.85 -38.52 5.82
CA THR A 70 9.21 -39.06 5.99
C THR A 70 9.47 -40.26 5.08
N THR A 71 8.46 -41.07 4.80
CA THR A 71 8.59 -42.23 3.90
C THR A 71 8.70 -41.78 2.45
N VAL A 72 7.80 -40.90 2.02
CA VAL A 72 7.76 -40.36 0.64
C VAL A 72 9.05 -39.58 0.35
N ASN A 73 9.43 -38.66 1.24
CA ASN A 73 10.63 -37.86 1.07
C ASN A 73 11.89 -38.74 0.99
N ARG A 74 12.03 -39.75 1.85
CA ARG A 74 13.15 -40.70 1.79
C ARG A 74 13.20 -41.49 0.49
N GLN A 75 12.05 -41.85 -0.11
CA GLN A 75 12.03 -42.52 -1.41
C GLN A 75 12.54 -41.61 -2.52
N LEU A 76 12.08 -40.37 -2.56
CA LEU A 76 12.53 -39.35 -3.52
C LEU A 76 14.01 -38.98 -3.32
N ASP A 77 14.45 -38.85 -2.07
CA ASP A 77 15.83 -38.53 -1.72
C ASP A 77 16.80 -39.67 -2.09
N ASN A 78 16.38 -40.93 -1.94
CA ASN A 78 17.15 -42.07 -2.42
C ASN A 78 17.24 -42.11 -3.95
N LEU A 79 16.12 -41.85 -4.64
CA LEU A 79 16.11 -41.76 -6.11
C LEU A 79 17.04 -40.65 -6.60
N TRP A 80 17.00 -39.47 -5.95
CA TRP A 80 17.89 -38.36 -6.22
C TRP A 80 19.36 -38.69 -5.97
N LYS A 81 19.70 -39.28 -4.83
CA LYS A 81 21.09 -39.63 -4.49
C LYS A 81 21.71 -40.63 -5.46
N GLN A 82 20.91 -41.57 -5.96
CA GLN A 82 21.41 -42.64 -6.82
C GLN A 82 21.42 -42.27 -8.31
N TYR A 83 20.45 -41.48 -8.78
CA TYR A 83 20.25 -41.20 -10.21
C TYR A 83 20.15 -39.70 -10.53
N GLY A 84 20.37 -38.81 -9.57
CA GLY A 84 20.24 -37.35 -9.74
C GLY A 84 21.28 -36.71 -10.65
N THR A 85 22.30 -37.45 -11.11
CA THR A 85 23.17 -37.01 -12.21
C THR A 85 22.49 -37.06 -13.57
N ILE A 86 21.41 -37.84 -13.71
CA ILE A 86 20.58 -37.91 -14.90
C ILE A 86 19.57 -36.77 -14.85
N ASP A 87 19.67 -35.84 -15.80
CA ASP A 87 18.83 -34.63 -15.87
C ASP A 87 17.32 -34.94 -15.85
N ARG A 88 16.90 -35.97 -16.58
CA ARG A 88 15.49 -36.42 -16.59
C ARG A 88 15.01 -36.85 -15.21
N VAL A 89 15.84 -37.55 -14.44
CA VAL A 89 15.48 -38.00 -13.09
C VAL A 89 15.48 -36.82 -12.12
N ALA A 90 16.52 -35.99 -12.15
CA ALA A 90 16.61 -34.82 -11.28
C ALA A 90 15.46 -33.84 -11.51
N GLY A 91 15.17 -33.49 -12.77
CA GLY A 91 14.05 -32.61 -13.13
C GLY A 91 12.70 -33.19 -12.71
N THR A 92 12.49 -34.51 -12.83
CA THR A 92 11.25 -35.17 -12.42
C THR A 92 11.06 -35.13 -10.90
N VAL A 93 12.11 -35.38 -10.13
CA VAL A 93 12.06 -35.29 -8.66
C VAL A 93 11.81 -33.84 -8.22
N ALA A 94 12.45 -32.85 -8.87
CA ALA A 94 12.21 -31.44 -8.62
C ALA A 94 10.75 -31.04 -8.91
N LEU A 95 10.15 -31.56 -9.99
CA LEU A 95 8.74 -31.34 -10.31
C LEU A 95 7.80 -31.94 -9.26
N ILE A 96 8.09 -33.14 -8.76
CA ILE A 96 7.32 -33.76 -7.67
C ILE A 96 7.38 -32.91 -6.40
N PHE A 97 8.57 -32.44 -6.01
CA PHE A 97 8.71 -31.52 -4.88
C PHE A 97 7.96 -30.21 -5.09
N SER A 98 7.99 -29.64 -6.31
CA SER A 98 7.21 -28.46 -6.67
C SER A 98 5.72 -28.65 -6.42
N LYS A 99 5.14 -29.77 -6.89
CA LYS A 99 3.72 -30.12 -6.65
C LYS A 99 3.40 -30.25 -5.17
N MET A 100 4.31 -30.78 -4.36
CA MET A 100 4.15 -30.83 -2.89
C MET A 100 4.17 -29.42 -2.28
N CYS A 101 5.00 -28.51 -2.81
CA CYS A 101 5.11 -27.12 -2.35
C CYS A 101 3.89 -26.24 -2.65
N SER A 102 2.94 -26.69 -3.49
CA SER A 102 1.62 -26.06 -3.62
C SER A 102 0.83 -26.11 -2.30
N ASP A 103 1.15 -27.03 -1.39
CA ASP A 103 0.70 -27.00 -0.01
C ASP A 103 1.76 -26.29 0.86
N ALA A 104 1.40 -25.13 1.42
CA ALA A 104 2.34 -24.29 2.16
C ALA A 104 3.01 -25.00 3.35
N LEU A 105 2.31 -25.93 4.01
CA LEU A 105 2.89 -26.68 5.14
C LEU A 105 3.87 -27.76 4.68
N LEU A 106 3.60 -28.43 3.56
CA LEU A 106 4.58 -29.37 2.96
C LEU A 106 5.79 -28.62 2.40
N GLY A 107 5.56 -27.48 1.75
CA GLY A 107 6.63 -26.60 1.27
C GLY A 107 7.52 -26.13 2.42
N ASP A 108 6.93 -25.63 3.51
CA ASP A 108 7.69 -25.24 4.71
C ASP A 108 8.55 -26.40 5.25
N LYS A 109 7.99 -27.60 5.27
CA LYS A 109 8.69 -28.79 5.74
C LYS A 109 9.86 -29.18 4.84
N LEU A 110 9.65 -29.22 3.51
CA LEU A 110 10.69 -29.52 2.54
C LEU A 110 11.84 -28.50 2.59
N MET A 111 11.52 -27.23 2.81
CA MET A 111 12.51 -26.16 2.83
C MET A 111 13.33 -26.13 4.13
N ARG A 112 12.69 -26.37 5.28
CA ARG A 112 13.36 -26.27 6.59
C ARG A 112 14.00 -27.57 7.05
N GLU A 113 13.34 -28.71 6.83
CA GLU A 113 13.79 -30.00 7.36
C GLU A 113 14.65 -30.78 6.35
N GLU A 114 14.44 -30.60 5.06
CA GLU A 114 15.02 -31.45 4.00
C GLU A 114 15.94 -30.71 3.02
N ASP A 115 16.21 -29.43 3.31
CA ASP A 115 17.07 -28.52 2.54
C ASP A 115 16.85 -28.60 1.03
N LEU A 116 15.59 -28.45 0.60
CA LEU A 116 15.22 -28.56 -0.81
C LEU A 116 16.00 -27.58 -1.72
N LEU A 117 16.42 -26.42 -1.20
CA LEU A 117 17.18 -25.44 -1.99
C LEU A 117 18.52 -25.98 -2.47
N SER A 118 19.25 -26.74 -1.65
CA SER A 118 20.53 -27.32 -2.08
C SER A 118 20.38 -28.35 -3.19
N LYS A 119 19.16 -28.87 -3.43
CA LYS A 119 18.84 -29.73 -4.58
C LYS A 119 18.43 -28.92 -5.81
N LEU A 120 17.61 -27.88 -5.64
CA LEU A 120 17.09 -27.08 -6.74
C LEU A 120 18.12 -26.13 -7.36
N ILE A 121 18.92 -25.44 -6.54
CA ILE A 121 19.86 -24.43 -7.02
C ILE A 121 20.90 -25.02 -8.00
N PRO A 122 21.54 -26.18 -7.74
CA PRO A 122 22.48 -26.77 -8.71
C PRO A 122 21.85 -27.16 -10.04
N LEU A 123 20.53 -27.37 -10.11
CA LEU A 123 19.85 -27.64 -11.39
C LEU A 123 19.78 -26.42 -12.30
N LEU A 124 19.95 -25.21 -11.74
CA LEU A 124 19.99 -23.98 -12.51
C LEU A 124 21.20 -23.91 -13.44
N ASP A 125 22.25 -24.69 -13.18
CA ASP A 125 23.49 -24.73 -13.96
C ASP A 125 23.54 -25.89 -14.97
N ARG A 126 22.43 -26.62 -15.11
CA ARG A 126 22.30 -27.74 -16.06
C ARG A 126 21.67 -27.30 -17.38
N GLY A 127 21.31 -28.27 -18.24
CA GLY A 127 20.64 -28.01 -19.51
C GLY A 127 19.32 -27.25 -19.35
N TYR A 128 18.88 -26.63 -20.44
CA TYR A 128 17.68 -25.78 -20.51
C TYR A 128 16.46 -26.37 -19.78
N ASP A 129 16.10 -27.62 -20.05
CA ASP A 129 14.90 -28.23 -19.46
C ASP A 129 14.98 -28.37 -17.93
N CYS A 130 16.15 -28.74 -17.39
CA CYS A 130 16.35 -28.83 -15.94
C CYS A 130 16.29 -27.45 -15.28
N ARG A 131 16.87 -26.44 -15.94
CA ARG A 131 16.84 -25.05 -15.48
C ARG A 131 15.42 -24.55 -15.37
N VAL A 132 14.62 -24.72 -16.42
CA VAL A 132 13.20 -24.33 -16.46
C VAL A 132 12.42 -25.02 -15.35
N LEU A 133 12.57 -26.33 -15.15
CA LEU A 133 11.85 -27.05 -14.08
C LEU A 133 12.24 -26.57 -12.68
N SER A 134 13.52 -26.31 -12.46
CA SER A 134 13.99 -25.79 -11.17
C SER A 134 13.43 -24.40 -10.90
N LEU A 135 13.44 -23.52 -11.91
CA LEU A 135 12.83 -22.20 -11.84
C LEU A 135 11.31 -22.28 -11.62
N GLN A 136 10.60 -23.17 -12.29
CA GLN A 136 9.16 -23.44 -12.04
C GLN A 136 8.90 -23.89 -10.59
N ALA A 137 9.75 -24.76 -10.06
CA ALA A 137 9.67 -25.18 -8.66
C ALA A 137 9.85 -24.00 -7.71
N LEU A 138 10.86 -23.16 -7.94
CA LEU A 138 11.11 -21.95 -7.15
C LEU A 138 9.97 -20.92 -7.27
N CYS A 139 9.38 -20.74 -8.46
CA CYS A 139 8.17 -19.92 -8.64
C CYS A 139 7.03 -20.43 -7.75
N THR A 140 6.73 -21.72 -7.83
CA THR A 140 5.68 -22.37 -7.02
C THR A 140 5.93 -22.18 -5.53
N ILE A 141 7.17 -22.40 -5.08
CA ILE A 141 7.56 -22.18 -3.68
C ILE A 141 7.36 -20.71 -3.30
N THR A 142 7.86 -19.75 -4.08
CA THR A 142 7.72 -18.33 -3.72
C THR A 142 6.26 -17.84 -3.68
N HIS A 143 5.38 -18.39 -4.53
CA HIS A 143 3.94 -18.11 -4.50
C HIS A 143 3.30 -18.53 -3.17
N HIS A 144 3.51 -19.78 -2.77
CA HIS A 144 2.78 -20.39 -1.65
C HIS A 144 3.48 -20.27 -0.30
N SER A 145 4.77 -19.94 -0.28
CA SER A 145 5.58 -19.87 0.95
C SER A 145 5.41 -18.56 1.72
N GLY A 146 5.59 -18.66 3.03
CA GLY A 146 5.63 -17.51 3.94
C GLY A 146 6.88 -16.66 3.79
N ARG A 147 6.88 -15.49 4.42
CA ARG A 147 7.97 -14.50 4.35
C ARG A 147 9.36 -15.09 4.62
N GLU A 148 9.51 -15.93 5.65
CA GLU A 148 10.81 -16.48 6.03
C GLU A 148 11.48 -17.26 4.90
N ILE A 149 10.72 -18.08 4.17
CA ILE A 149 11.24 -18.85 3.04
C ILE A 149 11.59 -17.94 1.86
N ARG A 150 10.77 -16.92 1.61
CA ARG A 150 11.09 -15.91 0.59
C ARG A 150 12.41 -15.18 0.89
N LEU A 151 12.72 -14.94 2.17
CA LEU A 151 14.01 -14.38 2.58
C LEU A 151 15.17 -15.36 2.39
N GLU A 152 14.96 -16.66 2.61
CA GLU A 152 15.97 -17.68 2.31
C GLU A 152 16.25 -17.77 0.80
N ILE A 153 15.21 -17.69 -0.03
CA ILE A 153 15.35 -17.67 -1.49
C ILE A 153 16.05 -16.39 -1.97
N ALA A 154 15.81 -15.25 -1.33
CA ALA A 154 16.47 -13.98 -1.66
C ALA A 154 18.00 -14.03 -1.53
N LYS A 155 18.56 -14.96 -0.72
CA LYS A 155 20.01 -15.16 -0.65
C LYS A 155 20.62 -15.66 -1.96
N TRP A 156 19.80 -16.28 -2.80
CA TRP A 156 20.19 -16.87 -4.09
C TRP A 156 19.96 -15.94 -5.28
N THR A 157 19.59 -14.66 -5.04
CA THR A 157 19.48 -13.66 -6.11
C THR A 157 20.72 -13.57 -7.00
N PRO A 158 21.97 -13.69 -6.52
CA PRO A 158 23.15 -13.68 -7.40
C PRO A 158 23.12 -14.79 -8.47
N SER A 159 22.67 -16.00 -8.12
CA SER A 159 22.52 -17.12 -9.06
C SER A 159 21.42 -16.86 -10.08
N LEU A 160 20.31 -16.24 -9.64
CA LEU A 160 19.19 -15.88 -10.53
C LEU A 160 19.58 -14.76 -11.50
N VAL A 161 20.31 -13.75 -11.01
CA VAL A 161 20.87 -12.66 -11.83
C VAL A 161 21.83 -13.20 -12.89
N ARG A 162 22.65 -14.20 -12.54
CA ARG A 162 23.53 -14.88 -13.52
C ARG A 162 22.74 -15.51 -14.67
N ILE A 163 21.59 -16.14 -14.39
CA ILE A 163 20.75 -16.73 -15.45
C ILE A 163 20.27 -15.66 -16.44
N LEU A 164 19.83 -14.49 -15.96
CA LEU A 164 19.41 -13.38 -16.83
C LEU A 164 20.55 -12.83 -17.70
N GLN A 165 21.80 -12.97 -17.25
CA GLN A 165 22.99 -12.51 -17.98
C GLN A 165 23.49 -13.53 -19.00
N GLU A 166 23.50 -14.81 -18.63
CA GLU A 166 24.00 -15.88 -19.48
C GLU A 166 22.99 -16.30 -20.55
N TYR A 167 21.69 -16.18 -20.25
CA TYR A 167 20.60 -16.64 -21.11
C TYR A 167 19.54 -15.54 -21.34
N PRO A 168 19.93 -14.36 -21.85
CA PRO A 168 19.02 -13.22 -21.99
C PRO A 168 17.86 -13.47 -22.96
N ASP A 169 18.03 -14.38 -23.93
CA ASP A 169 17.04 -14.69 -24.96
C ASP A 169 16.06 -15.80 -24.55
N GLU A 170 16.31 -16.50 -23.43
CA GLU A 170 15.43 -17.55 -22.90
C GLU A 170 14.24 -16.92 -22.12
N SER A 171 13.22 -16.45 -22.85
CA SER A 171 12.10 -15.68 -22.28
C SER A 171 11.38 -16.36 -21.11
N LEU A 172 11.22 -17.69 -21.14
CA LEU A 172 10.59 -18.46 -20.07
C LEU A 172 11.44 -18.46 -18.79
N CYS A 173 12.75 -18.66 -18.92
CA CYS A 173 13.69 -18.58 -17.80
C CYS A 173 13.70 -17.16 -17.22
N ALA A 174 13.72 -16.15 -18.09
CA ALA A 174 13.72 -14.76 -17.67
C ALA A 174 12.45 -14.39 -16.89
N GLU A 175 11.26 -14.75 -17.39
CA GLU A 175 10.00 -14.54 -16.68
C GLU A 175 10.02 -15.19 -15.30
N GLN A 176 10.42 -16.45 -15.21
CA GLN A 176 10.43 -17.18 -13.94
C GLN A 176 11.42 -16.58 -12.94
N VAL A 177 12.62 -16.19 -13.39
CA VAL A 177 13.58 -15.47 -12.54
C VAL A 177 12.96 -14.18 -12.00
N ILE A 178 12.29 -13.40 -12.86
CA ILE A 178 11.66 -12.13 -12.47
C ILE A 178 10.52 -12.37 -11.48
N VAL A 179 9.73 -13.43 -11.64
CA VAL A 179 8.70 -13.84 -10.68
C VAL A 179 9.31 -14.17 -9.31
N ILE A 180 10.36 -15.01 -9.30
CA ILE A 180 11.06 -15.42 -8.07
C ILE A 180 11.64 -14.19 -7.36
N VAL A 181 12.36 -13.34 -8.09
CA VAL A 181 12.95 -12.09 -7.57
C VAL A 181 11.85 -11.13 -7.11
N GLY A 182 10.78 -10.99 -7.88
CA GLY A 182 9.60 -10.19 -7.55
C GLY A 182 9.01 -10.54 -6.18
N HIS A 183 8.92 -11.82 -5.83
CA HIS A 183 8.44 -12.26 -4.52
C HIS A 183 9.50 -12.19 -3.41
N SER A 184 10.69 -12.72 -3.67
CA SER A 184 11.76 -12.89 -2.69
C SER A 184 12.44 -11.58 -2.32
N ALA A 185 12.86 -10.78 -3.31
CA ALA A 185 13.48 -9.49 -3.07
C ALA A 185 12.49 -8.50 -2.47
N SER A 186 11.21 -8.51 -2.90
CA SER A 186 10.18 -7.67 -2.28
C SER A 186 10.00 -7.98 -0.78
N ALA A 187 10.08 -9.24 -0.38
CA ALA A 187 9.98 -9.64 1.03
C ALA A 187 11.16 -9.12 1.87
N ALA A 188 12.36 -9.06 1.28
CA ALA A 188 13.58 -8.55 1.89
C ALA A 188 13.62 -7.01 1.92
N LEU A 189 13.07 -6.35 0.90
CA LEU A 189 13.09 -4.89 0.74
C LEU A 189 11.86 -4.19 1.33
N SER A 190 10.87 -4.93 1.85
CA SER A 190 9.64 -4.37 2.42
C SER A 190 9.90 -3.27 3.46
N ILE A 191 8.99 -2.28 3.48
CA ILE A 191 9.03 -1.13 4.38
C ILE A 191 8.69 -1.54 5.83
N ASP A 192 7.88 -2.59 6.00
CA ASP A 192 7.32 -2.98 7.30
C ASP A 192 8.34 -3.60 8.27
N HIS A 193 9.56 -3.88 7.79
CA HIS A 193 10.59 -4.54 8.56
C HIS A 193 11.95 -3.85 8.41
N PRO A 194 12.82 -3.86 9.44
CA PRO A 194 14.18 -3.34 9.31
C PRO A 194 14.95 -4.13 8.24
N PRO A 195 15.78 -3.47 7.42
CA PRO A 195 16.50 -4.13 6.34
C PRO A 195 17.58 -5.04 6.91
N ASN A 196 17.66 -6.27 6.39
CA ASN A 196 18.83 -7.12 6.61
C ASN A 196 19.90 -6.72 5.60
N ARG A 197 20.99 -6.11 6.08
CA ARG A 197 22.07 -5.59 5.23
C ARG A 197 22.66 -6.65 4.29
N GLN A 198 22.89 -7.86 4.78
CA GLN A 198 23.45 -8.95 3.96
C GLN A 198 22.51 -9.36 2.83
N LEU A 199 21.19 -9.36 3.08
CA LEU A 199 20.19 -9.65 2.04
C LEU A 199 20.10 -8.52 1.01
N VAL A 200 20.18 -7.27 1.44
CA VAL A 200 20.17 -6.11 0.52
C VAL A 200 21.40 -6.15 -0.40
N GLU A 201 22.58 -6.44 0.17
CA GLU A 201 23.82 -6.61 -0.60
C GLU A 201 23.73 -7.80 -1.57
N ALA A 202 23.13 -8.92 -1.15
CA ALA A 202 22.95 -10.10 -2.00
C ALA A 202 21.97 -9.88 -3.18
N ILE A 203 20.95 -9.01 -3.01
CA ILE A 203 20.00 -8.71 -4.08
C ILE A 203 20.67 -7.91 -5.21
N ASP A 204 21.66 -7.07 -4.88
CA ASP A 204 22.44 -6.28 -5.83
C ASP A 204 21.54 -5.55 -6.85
N VAL A 205 20.69 -4.64 -6.33
CA VAL A 205 19.75 -3.85 -7.14
C VAL A 205 20.46 -3.12 -8.31
N PRO A 206 21.67 -2.53 -8.14
CA PRO A 206 22.40 -1.93 -9.25
C PRO A 206 22.64 -2.86 -10.44
N ARG A 207 22.95 -4.14 -10.20
CA ARG A 207 23.17 -5.14 -11.25
C ARG A 207 21.87 -5.73 -11.80
N LEU A 208 20.88 -5.95 -10.92
CA LEU A 208 19.58 -6.53 -11.29
C LEU A 208 18.73 -5.56 -12.14
N LEU A 209 18.73 -4.27 -11.81
CA LEU A 209 17.84 -3.29 -12.41
C LEU A 209 18.00 -3.17 -13.94
N PRO A 210 19.21 -3.05 -14.52
CA PRO A 210 19.39 -3.02 -15.98
C PRO A 210 18.89 -4.29 -16.67
N LEU A 211 19.00 -5.46 -16.03
CA LEU A 211 18.53 -6.75 -16.58
C LEU A 211 17.00 -6.81 -16.62
N LEU A 212 16.35 -6.34 -15.55
CA LEU A 212 14.88 -6.23 -15.53
C LEU A 212 14.37 -5.30 -16.64
N LEU A 213 15.02 -4.14 -16.81
CA LEU A 213 14.66 -3.22 -17.90
C LEU A 213 14.90 -3.85 -19.28
N PHE A 214 16.02 -4.54 -19.47
CA PHE A 214 16.27 -5.26 -20.73
C PHE A 214 15.13 -6.24 -21.06
N GLN A 215 14.70 -7.04 -20.08
CA GLN A 215 13.61 -8.01 -20.26
C GLN A 215 12.25 -7.35 -20.49
N LEU A 216 11.94 -6.28 -19.75
CA LEU A 216 10.70 -5.49 -19.92
C LEU A 216 10.58 -4.86 -21.31
N LYS A 217 11.71 -4.57 -21.96
CA LYS A 217 11.74 -3.95 -23.30
C LYS A 217 11.53 -4.96 -24.42
N GLN A 218 11.69 -6.25 -24.16
CA GLN A 218 11.53 -7.31 -25.16
C GLN A 218 10.11 -7.37 -25.71
N ARG A 219 9.99 -7.80 -26.97
CA ARG A 219 8.67 -8.03 -27.60
C ARG A 219 7.95 -9.24 -27.02
N THR A 220 8.68 -10.13 -26.37
CA THR A 220 8.19 -11.34 -25.71
C THR A 220 7.82 -11.12 -24.24
N ALA A 221 7.96 -9.90 -23.72
CA ALA A 221 7.60 -9.58 -22.34
C ALA A 221 6.10 -9.86 -22.10
N SER A 222 5.81 -10.82 -21.22
CA SER A 222 4.44 -11.18 -20.85
C SER A 222 3.87 -10.21 -19.81
N SER A 223 2.55 -10.20 -19.66
CA SER A 223 1.88 -9.47 -18.57
C SER A 223 2.33 -9.98 -17.19
N CYS A 224 2.57 -11.28 -17.04
CA CYS A 224 3.14 -11.89 -15.83
C CYS A 224 4.50 -11.29 -15.48
N LEU A 225 5.42 -11.20 -16.43
CA LEU A 225 6.75 -10.61 -16.23
C LEU A 225 6.63 -9.15 -15.79
N VAL A 226 5.80 -8.37 -16.49
CA VAL A 226 5.59 -6.93 -16.21
C VAL A 226 5.01 -6.72 -14.80
N ASP A 227 3.97 -7.47 -14.46
CA ASP A 227 3.30 -7.46 -13.15
C ASP A 227 4.31 -7.67 -12.00
N HIS A 228 5.16 -8.71 -12.11
CA HIS A 228 6.13 -9.04 -11.06
C HIS A 228 7.32 -8.07 -11.01
N ALA A 229 7.75 -7.54 -12.16
CA ALA A 229 8.79 -6.52 -12.21
C ALA A 229 8.31 -5.20 -11.56
N LEU A 230 7.08 -4.76 -11.85
CA LEU A 230 6.48 -3.59 -11.20
C LEU A 230 6.30 -3.82 -9.69
N GLN A 231 5.93 -5.03 -9.29
CA GLN A 231 5.84 -5.38 -7.87
C GLN A 231 7.20 -5.29 -7.15
N PHE A 232 8.28 -5.68 -7.83
CA PHE A 232 9.64 -5.44 -7.34
C PHE A 232 9.96 -3.94 -7.28
N PHE A 233 9.68 -3.17 -8.32
CA PHE A 233 9.94 -1.71 -8.34
C PHE A 233 9.20 -0.99 -7.21
N LEU A 234 7.95 -1.37 -6.95
CA LEU A 234 7.13 -0.82 -5.87
C LEU A 234 7.78 -0.96 -4.49
N THR A 235 8.52 -2.04 -4.23
CA THR A 235 9.19 -2.26 -2.94
C THR A 235 10.63 -1.75 -2.94
N ALA A 236 11.36 -1.95 -4.04
CA ALA A 236 12.77 -1.58 -4.16
C ALA A 236 12.99 -0.07 -4.21
N THR A 237 12.09 0.70 -4.85
CA THR A 237 12.23 2.16 -4.98
C THR A 237 12.31 2.89 -3.65
N PHE A 238 11.73 2.37 -2.57
CA PHE A 238 11.85 3.00 -1.24
C PHE A 238 13.29 2.93 -0.69
N ARG A 239 13.91 1.75 -0.74
CA ARG A 239 15.24 1.50 -0.12
C ARG A 239 16.40 1.77 -1.06
N SER A 240 16.20 1.51 -2.35
CA SER A 240 17.19 1.63 -3.42
C SER A 240 16.92 2.81 -4.35
N HIS A 241 16.26 3.88 -3.87
CA HIS A 241 15.94 5.07 -4.66
C HIS A 241 17.16 5.64 -5.41
N ARG A 242 18.35 5.63 -4.78
CA ARG A 242 19.59 6.10 -5.41
C ARG A 242 20.01 5.25 -6.60
N ASP A 243 19.83 3.94 -6.53
CA ASP A 243 20.17 3.02 -7.61
C ASP A 243 19.23 3.22 -8.81
N PHE A 244 17.93 3.46 -8.55
CA PHE A 244 16.97 3.83 -9.60
C PHE A 244 17.33 5.18 -10.24
N LEU A 245 17.67 6.20 -9.44
CA LEU A 245 18.07 7.51 -9.96
C LEU A 245 19.39 7.45 -10.75
N ALA A 246 20.29 6.52 -10.41
CA ALA A 246 21.54 6.28 -11.15
C ALA A 246 21.33 5.58 -12.50
N VAL A 247 20.17 4.96 -12.73
CA VAL A 247 19.78 4.33 -14.00
C VAL A 247 18.56 5.08 -14.57
N PRO A 248 18.76 6.18 -15.34
CA PRO A 248 17.66 7.03 -15.82
C PRO A 248 16.56 6.29 -16.58
N SER A 249 16.92 5.23 -17.30
CA SER A 249 15.98 4.36 -18.00
C SER A 249 14.93 3.74 -17.07
N SER A 250 15.26 3.47 -15.80
CA SER A 250 14.30 2.94 -14.81
C SER A 250 13.22 3.96 -14.43
N VAL A 251 13.61 5.23 -14.29
CA VAL A 251 12.68 6.33 -14.05
C VAL A 251 11.83 6.57 -15.29
N ASN A 252 12.44 6.57 -16.47
CA ASN A 252 11.75 6.71 -17.74
C ASN A 252 10.72 5.58 -17.95
N PHE A 253 11.05 4.34 -17.59
CA PHE A 253 10.10 3.23 -17.61
C PHE A 253 8.88 3.49 -16.71
N LEU A 254 9.11 3.84 -15.43
CA LEU A 254 8.03 4.14 -14.50
C LEU A 254 7.16 5.31 -14.99
N VAL A 255 7.78 6.36 -15.53
CA VAL A 255 7.05 7.51 -16.11
C VAL A 255 6.25 7.09 -17.35
N ALA A 256 6.79 6.24 -18.22
CA ALA A 256 6.04 5.73 -19.37
C ALA A 256 4.85 4.86 -18.94
N CYS A 257 5.02 4.04 -17.89
CA CYS A 257 3.95 3.22 -17.32
C CYS A 257 2.76 4.03 -16.79
N THR A 258 2.91 5.33 -16.49
CA THR A 258 1.77 6.19 -16.12
C THR A 258 0.81 6.46 -17.29
N ARG A 259 1.16 6.02 -18.51
CA ARG A 259 0.32 6.06 -19.72
C ARG A 259 -0.16 4.69 -20.19
N CYS A 260 0.15 3.62 -19.44
CA CYS A 260 -0.30 2.28 -19.79
C CYS A 260 -1.84 2.22 -19.81
N GLN A 261 -2.44 1.37 -20.65
CA GLN A 261 -3.89 1.19 -20.69
C GLN A 261 -4.47 0.66 -19.35
N ASP A 262 -3.70 -0.16 -18.65
CA ASP A 262 -4.11 -0.75 -17.37
C ASP A 262 -3.91 0.21 -16.19
N ILE A 263 -5.01 0.52 -15.49
CA ILE A 263 -5.01 1.41 -14.32
C ILE A 263 -4.15 0.89 -13.16
N GLN A 264 -4.05 -0.43 -13.00
CA GLN A 264 -3.23 -1.03 -11.96
C GLN A 264 -1.75 -0.72 -12.20
N THR A 265 -1.28 -0.89 -13.43
CA THR A 265 0.07 -0.52 -13.86
C THR A 265 0.35 0.96 -13.62
N ARG A 266 -0.59 1.85 -14.00
CA ARG A 266 -0.45 3.30 -13.75
C ARG A 266 -0.35 3.61 -12.24
N SER A 267 -1.18 2.96 -11.42
CA SER A 267 -1.15 3.09 -9.96
C SER A 267 0.17 2.62 -9.35
N LEU A 268 0.66 1.43 -9.74
CA LEU A 268 1.94 0.88 -9.28
C LEU A 268 3.12 1.78 -9.67
N ALA A 269 3.08 2.36 -10.88
CA ALA A 269 4.09 3.27 -11.35
C ALA A 269 4.14 4.58 -10.54
N VAL A 270 2.99 5.24 -10.34
CA VAL A 270 2.90 6.45 -9.50
C VAL A 270 3.32 6.16 -8.07
N SER A 271 2.90 5.03 -7.52
CA SER A 271 3.27 4.59 -6.17
C SER A 271 4.76 4.36 -6.00
N SER A 272 5.41 3.73 -6.99
CA SER A 272 6.85 3.51 -7.02
C SER A 272 7.61 4.85 -7.04
N LEU A 273 7.16 5.81 -7.84
CA LEU A 273 7.75 7.16 -7.90
C LEU A 273 7.52 7.94 -6.59
N LEU A 274 6.37 7.81 -5.93
CA LEU A 274 6.11 8.41 -4.61
C LEU A 274 7.06 7.85 -3.53
N ARG A 275 7.28 6.53 -3.54
CA ARG A 275 8.19 5.85 -2.60
C ARG A 275 9.64 6.23 -2.82
N MET A 276 10.06 6.38 -4.08
CA MET A 276 11.41 6.84 -4.45
C MET A 276 11.79 8.16 -3.76
N HIS A 277 10.83 9.08 -3.59
CA HIS A 277 11.08 10.38 -2.96
C HIS A 277 10.70 10.45 -1.48
N SER A 278 10.14 9.39 -0.91
CA SER A 278 9.61 9.41 0.46
C SER A 278 10.68 9.57 1.54
N PHE A 279 11.86 8.97 1.38
CA PHE A 279 12.94 9.08 2.35
C PHE A 279 13.51 10.51 2.43
N GLU A 280 13.84 11.09 1.28
CA GLU A 280 14.42 12.43 1.20
C GLU A 280 13.42 13.52 1.60
N ALA A 281 12.15 13.38 1.20
CA ALA A 281 11.10 14.32 1.61
C ALA A 281 10.92 14.35 3.14
N ARG A 282 10.91 13.18 3.81
CA ARG A 282 10.81 13.10 5.27
C ARG A 282 12.00 13.75 5.98
N ALA A 283 13.21 13.56 5.46
CA ALA A 283 14.42 14.18 6.01
C ALA A 283 14.37 15.72 5.89
N LEU A 284 13.90 16.23 4.75
CA LEU A 284 13.76 17.67 4.52
C LEU A 284 12.64 18.30 5.36
N GLU A 285 11.51 17.60 5.52
CA GLU A 285 10.39 18.06 6.35
C GLU A 285 10.72 18.11 7.84
N ALA A 286 11.59 17.22 8.33
CA ALA A 286 12.07 17.23 9.71
C ALA A 286 12.91 18.47 10.05
N ASN A 287 13.56 19.08 9.05
CA ASN A 287 14.44 20.23 9.21
C ASN A 287 13.72 21.59 9.09
N ILE A 288 12.42 21.59 8.76
CA ILE A 288 11.62 22.82 8.76
C ILE A 288 11.15 23.06 10.20
N PRO A 289 11.42 24.23 10.80
CA PRO A 289 10.89 24.57 12.12
C PRO A 289 9.38 24.36 12.13
N LYS A 290 8.89 23.45 12.98
CA LYS A 290 7.45 23.13 13.12
C LYS A 290 6.70 24.21 13.90
N ASP A 291 7.33 25.35 14.15
CA ASP A 291 6.77 26.38 15.00
C ASP A 291 5.91 27.35 14.17
N PRO A 292 4.57 27.32 14.32
CA PRO A 292 3.70 28.31 13.69
C PRO A 292 4.01 29.75 14.16
N ARG A 293 4.79 29.93 15.22
CA ARG A 293 5.25 31.24 15.72
C ARG A 293 6.42 31.83 14.92
N HIS A 294 7.07 31.05 14.05
CA HIS A 294 8.22 31.50 13.26
C HIS A 294 7.86 31.99 11.84
N THR A 295 6.57 31.98 11.48
CA THR A 295 6.12 32.64 10.25
C THR A 295 5.91 34.12 10.55
N SER A 296 6.96 34.92 10.36
CA SER A 296 6.83 36.37 10.31
C SER A 296 6.07 36.72 9.03
N LEU A 297 4.75 36.71 9.10
CA LEU A 297 3.88 37.29 8.09
C LEU A 297 4.15 38.80 8.08
N ASP A 298 5.14 39.25 7.29
CA ASP A 298 5.38 40.67 7.03
C ASP A 298 4.33 41.18 6.04
N LEU A 299 3.10 41.27 6.54
CA LEU A 299 1.90 41.68 5.81
C LEU A 299 1.94 43.16 5.37
N THR A 300 2.99 43.88 5.75
CA THR A 300 3.23 45.26 5.34
C THR A 300 3.95 45.36 3.99
N ARG A 301 4.45 44.24 3.45
CA ARG A 301 5.10 44.21 2.14
C ARG A 301 4.06 44.34 1.03
N GLU A 302 4.20 45.38 0.22
CA GLU A 302 3.46 45.49 -1.04
C GLU A 302 3.77 44.29 -1.94
N ILE A 303 2.73 43.68 -2.50
CA ILE A 303 2.88 42.61 -3.47
C ILE A 303 3.52 43.19 -4.74
N PRO A 304 4.60 42.57 -5.25
CA PRO A 304 5.23 43.01 -6.49
C PRO A 304 4.23 43.09 -7.66
N LYS A 305 4.30 44.15 -8.46
CA LYS A 305 3.35 44.43 -9.54
C LYS A 305 3.27 43.31 -10.57
N ASP A 306 4.41 42.72 -10.89
CA ASP A 306 4.54 41.54 -11.76
C ASP A 306 3.80 40.32 -11.20
N LEU A 307 3.92 40.06 -9.90
CA LEU A 307 3.18 38.98 -9.24
C LEU A 307 1.68 39.25 -9.20
N SER A 308 1.28 40.50 -8.95
CA SER A 308 -0.13 40.93 -9.01
C SER A 308 -0.75 40.70 -10.39
N ILE A 309 -0.02 41.06 -11.46
CA ILE A 309 -0.44 40.83 -12.85
C ILE A 309 -0.56 39.34 -13.14
N ALA A 310 0.43 38.54 -12.71
CA ALA A 310 0.41 37.09 -12.92
C ALA A 310 -0.78 36.41 -12.21
N ILE A 311 -1.11 36.86 -10.99
CA ILE A 311 -2.30 36.40 -10.27
C ILE A 311 -3.57 36.76 -11.03
N TYR A 312 -3.70 38.02 -11.45
CA TYR A 312 -4.84 38.48 -12.24
C TYR A 312 -5.05 37.66 -13.52
N GLN A 313 -3.97 37.40 -14.26
CA GLN A 313 -4.02 36.65 -15.52
C GLN A 313 -4.35 35.16 -15.31
N THR A 314 -3.90 34.57 -14.21
CA THR A 314 -4.00 33.11 -13.98
C THR A 314 -5.28 32.70 -13.23
N PHE A 315 -5.80 33.57 -12.36
CA PHE A 315 -6.97 33.29 -11.49
C PHE A 315 -8.17 34.20 -11.77
N GLY A 316 -8.00 35.27 -12.54
CA GLY A 316 -9.06 36.16 -12.98
C GLY A 316 -9.30 37.40 -12.08
N PRO A 317 -10.10 38.37 -12.58
CA PRO A 317 -10.28 39.69 -11.97
C PRO A 317 -10.92 39.65 -10.56
N SER A 318 -11.92 38.79 -10.35
CA SER A 318 -12.72 38.75 -9.10
C SER A 318 -11.98 38.23 -7.87
N GLU A 319 -10.82 37.59 -8.04
CA GLU A 319 -10.05 37.00 -6.93
C GLU A 319 -8.78 37.81 -6.57
N SER A 320 -8.39 38.78 -7.40
CA SER A 320 -7.10 39.49 -7.30
C SER A 320 -7.11 40.73 -6.40
N GLU A 321 -8.26 41.35 -6.12
CA GLU A 321 -8.32 42.53 -5.23
C GLU A 321 -8.79 42.19 -3.80
N ALA A 322 -9.79 41.31 -3.64
CA ALA A 322 -10.32 40.91 -2.33
C ALA A 322 -9.68 39.64 -1.74
N GLY A 323 -8.90 38.90 -2.55
CA GLY A 323 -8.38 37.58 -2.19
C GLY A 323 -7.01 37.61 -1.52
N LEU A 324 -6.03 38.33 -2.08
CA LEU A 324 -4.64 38.25 -1.62
C LEU A 324 -4.49 38.62 -0.13
N TYR A 325 -5.36 39.48 0.41
CA TYR A 325 -5.18 39.98 1.76
C TYR A 325 -5.91 39.21 2.84
N ARG A 326 -6.65 38.11 2.62
CA ARG A 326 -7.49 37.53 3.70
C ARG A 326 -6.73 37.11 4.95
N THR A 327 -5.53 36.53 4.82
CA THR A 327 -4.71 36.22 6.00
C THR A 327 -4.28 37.50 6.72
N GLY A 328 -3.89 38.53 5.96
CA GLY A 328 -3.56 39.84 6.52
C GLY A 328 -4.74 40.59 7.12
N GLN A 329 -5.89 40.51 6.47
CA GLN A 329 -7.16 41.05 6.91
C GLN A 329 -7.63 40.33 8.17
N ALA A 330 -7.49 39.00 8.27
CA ALA A 330 -7.82 38.28 9.48
C ALA A 330 -6.92 38.69 10.67
N VAL A 331 -5.63 38.96 10.42
CA VAL A 331 -4.71 39.50 11.44
C VAL A 331 -5.09 40.93 11.83
N ASN A 332 -5.47 41.77 10.87
CA ASN A 332 -5.94 43.15 11.12
C ASN A 332 -7.28 43.16 11.87
N ASP A 333 -8.28 42.42 11.39
CA ASP A 333 -9.60 42.22 12.02
C ASP A 333 -9.42 41.73 13.47
N PHE A 334 -8.48 40.80 13.70
CA PHE A 334 -8.17 40.32 15.05
C PHE A 334 -7.56 41.44 15.91
N SER A 335 -6.59 42.18 15.38
CA SER A 335 -5.95 43.30 16.08
C SER A 335 -6.95 44.42 16.40
N ASP A 336 -7.87 44.70 15.48
CA ASP A 336 -8.94 45.69 15.64
C ASP A 336 -9.97 45.25 16.68
N ALA A 337 -10.40 44.00 16.65
CA ALA A 337 -11.31 43.43 17.65
C ALA A 337 -10.72 43.50 19.07
N ILE A 338 -9.41 43.23 19.17
CA ILE A 338 -8.65 43.37 20.40
C ILE A 338 -8.55 44.83 20.87
N ALA A 339 -8.23 45.75 19.97
CA ALA A 339 -8.14 47.18 20.28
C ALA A 339 -9.52 47.73 20.71
N GLU A 340 -10.59 47.26 20.08
CA GLU A 340 -11.95 47.60 20.44
C GLU A 340 -12.32 47.08 21.84
N TYR A 341 -12.02 45.82 22.15
CA TYR A 341 -12.20 45.25 23.48
C TYR A 341 -11.44 46.04 24.57
N ALA A 342 -10.22 46.49 24.28
CA ALA A 342 -9.46 47.31 25.22
C ALA A 342 -10.18 48.63 25.57
N ARG A 343 -11.00 49.16 24.64
CA ARG A 343 -11.81 50.37 24.82
C ARG A 343 -13.15 50.09 25.50
N ASP A 344 -13.94 49.14 25.00
CA ASP A 344 -15.34 48.93 25.43
C ASP A 344 -15.51 47.86 26.52
N ARG A 345 -14.50 47.01 26.72
CA ARG A 345 -14.52 45.85 27.64
C ARG A 345 -15.64 44.85 27.39
N ASP A 346 -16.23 44.85 26.19
CA ASP A 346 -17.28 43.92 25.80
C ASP A 346 -16.69 42.58 25.35
N LEU A 347 -16.54 41.68 26.32
CA LEU A 347 -16.02 40.34 26.06
C LEU A 347 -16.96 39.51 25.16
N LEU A 348 -18.27 39.77 25.17
CA LEU A 348 -19.20 39.03 24.32
C LEU A 348 -19.00 39.40 22.85
N LYS A 349 -18.88 40.70 22.57
CA LYS A 349 -18.58 41.22 21.23
C LYS A 349 -17.25 40.69 20.71
N LEU A 350 -16.20 40.73 21.53
CA LEU A 350 -14.91 40.14 21.19
C LEU A 350 -15.04 38.64 20.86
N SER A 351 -15.80 37.89 21.66
CA SER A 351 -15.98 36.45 21.48
C SER A 351 -16.65 36.11 20.14
N LEU A 352 -17.68 36.86 19.76
CA LEU A 352 -18.39 36.66 18.49
C LEU A 352 -17.48 37.00 17.30
N GLU A 353 -16.70 38.06 17.41
CA GLU A 353 -15.79 38.49 16.36
C GLU A 353 -14.63 37.51 16.15
N ILE A 354 -14.02 37.02 17.24
CA ILE A 354 -13.02 35.94 17.16
C ILE A 354 -13.60 34.69 16.52
N GLY A 355 -14.84 34.31 16.87
CA GLY A 355 -15.55 33.20 16.22
C GLY A 355 -15.68 33.39 14.70
N ARG A 356 -16.09 34.59 14.26
CA ARG A 356 -16.18 34.95 12.85
C ARG A 356 -14.82 34.85 12.15
N ILE A 357 -13.75 35.34 12.78
CA ILE A 357 -12.40 35.33 12.21
C ILE A 357 -11.90 33.89 12.03
N ILE A 358 -12.06 33.02 13.05
CA ILE A 358 -11.65 31.60 12.98
C ILE A 358 -12.35 30.86 11.84
N LEU A 359 -13.63 31.16 11.62
CA LEU A 359 -14.41 30.55 10.53
C LEU A 359 -14.01 31.05 9.14
N ASN A 360 -13.25 32.14 9.02
CA ASN A 360 -12.86 32.73 7.74
C ASN A 360 -11.37 32.63 7.43
N SER A 361 -10.51 32.26 8.39
CA SER A 361 -9.08 32.09 8.19
C SER A 361 -8.45 31.07 9.15
N GLU A 362 -7.51 30.28 8.65
CA GLU A 362 -6.68 29.39 9.48
C GLU A 362 -5.64 30.17 10.30
N HIS A 363 -5.11 31.26 9.74
CA HIS A 363 -4.04 32.06 10.32
C HIS A 363 -4.57 33.48 10.58
N PHE A 364 -4.72 33.83 11.85
CA PHE A 364 -5.19 35.16 12.26
C PHE A 364 -4.36 35.76 13.41
N MET A 365 -3.39 35.03 13.95
CA MET A 365 -2.45 35.52 14.96
C MET A 365 -1.04 35.55 14.38
N SER A 366 -0.32 36.67 14.55
CA SER A 366 1.09 36.79 14.22
C SER A 366 1.97 36.11 15.28
N GLY A 367 3.19 35.69 14.93
CA GLY A 367 4.14 35.07 15.88
C GLY A 367 4.47 35.94 17.11
N ASP A 368 4.47 37.26 16.92
CA ASP A 368 4.70 38.25 18.00
C ASP A 368 3.51 38.41 18.95
N CYS A 369 2.32 37.89 18.60
CA CYS A 369 1.12 37.94 19.45
C CYS A 369 1.24 37.09 20.75
N CYS A 370 2.27 36.23 20.83
CA CYS A 370 2.56 35.43 22.03
C CYS A 370 3.41 36.19 23.06
N LYS A 371 3.94 37.36 22.72
CA LYS A 371 4.61 38.23 23.69
C LYS A 371 4.13 39.65 23.50
N THR A 372 3.45 40.18 24.52
CA THR A 372 3.21 41.62 24.61
C THR A 372 4.52 42.32 24.97
N GLU A 373 5.49 42.37 24.07
CA GLU A 373 6.68 43.19 24.27
C GLU A 373 6.24 44.67 24.14
N SER A 374 6.02 45.27 25.32
CA SER A 374 6.00 46.72 25.60
C SER A 374 4.72 47.56 25.47
N LYS A 375 3.51 47.01 25.21
CA LYS A 375 2.27 47.84 25.25
C LYS A 375 1.06 47.30 26.03
N SER A 376 1.08 46.05 26.53
CA SER A 376 -0.07 45.51 27.30
C SER A 376 -0.08 45.93 28.78
N ALA A 377 1.08 46.30 29.33
CA ALA A 377 1.20 46.72 30.73
C ALA A 377 0.32 47.94 31.06
N ASP A 378 -0.01 48.78 30.07
CA ASP A 378 -0.84 49.98 30.25
C ASP A 378 -2.33 49.75 29.98
N LEU A 379 -2.75 48.58 29.46
CA LEU A 379 -4.12 48.34 29.02
C LEU A 379 -5.00 47.57 30.01
N ASN A 380 -4.51 47.16 31.20
CA ASN A 380 -5.28 46.43 32.23
C ASN A 380 -6.14 45.28 31.64
N LEU A 381 -5.58 44.44 30.77
CA LEU A 381 -6.29 43.31 30.15
C LEU A 381 -6.24 42.06 31.06
N PRO A 382 -7.25 41.17 31.04
CA PRO A 382 -7.31 40.00 31.92
C PRO A 382 -6.42 38.82 31.49
N PHE A 383 -5.48 39.03 30.56
CA PHE A 383 -4.60 38.00 30.00
C PHE A 383 -3.27 38.61 29.55
N HIS A 384 -2.21 37.79 29.53
CA HIS A 384 -0.84 38.22 29.21
C HIS A 384 -0.46 38.00 27.75
N CYS A 385 -1.16 37.11 27.05
CA CYS A 385 -1.02 36.93 25.61
C CYS A 385 -2.37 36.69 24.95
N TRP A 386 -2.45 36.95 23.63
CA TRP A 386 -3.72 36.86 22.91
C TRP A 386 -4.29 35.43 22.86
N LEU A 387 -3.43 34.41 22.97
CA LEU A 387 -3.85 33.01 23.04
C LEU A 387 -4.69 32.72 24.31
N GLU A 388 -4.40 33.39 25.43
CA GLU A 388 -5.12 33.26 26.70
C GLU A 388 -6.51 33.92 26.67
N ALA A 389 -6.79 34.78 25.69
CA ALA A 389 -8.11 35.37 25.49
C ALA A 389 -9.13 34.33 24.99
N LEU A 390 -8.70 33.30 24.25
CA LEU A 390 -9.61 32.32 23.63
C LEU A 390 -10.45 31.55 24.68
N PRO A 391 -9.87 30.95 25.74
CA PRO A 391 -10.68 30.28 26.77
C PRO A 391 -11.65 31.21 27.52
N LEU A 392 -11.30 32.49 27.68
CA LEU A 392 -12.17 33.49 28.31
C LEU A 392 -13.39 33.80 27.43
N CYS A 393 -13.17 33.93 26.12
CA CYS A 393 -14.23 34.14 25.13
C CYS A 393 -15.18 32.94 25.10
N SER A 394 -14.62 31.73 25.01
CA SER A 394 -15.34 30.46 25.12
C SER A 394 -16.22 30.37 26.38
N LYS A 395 -15.68 30.76 27.54
CA LYS A 395 -16.44 30.78 28.81
C LYS A 395 -17.57 31.80 28.79
N LYS A 396 -17.34 32.98 28.21
CA LYS A 396 -18.35 34.04 28.09
C LYS A 396 -19.52 33.60 27.22
N LEU A 397 -19.26 32.97 26.08
CA LEU A 397 -20.30 32.45 25.19
C LEU A 397 -21.13 31.35 25.88
N ARG A 398 -20.48 30.42 26.59
CA ARG A 398 -21.20 29.38 27.35
C ARG A 398 -22.08 29.94 28.46
N SER A 399 -21.71 31.06 29.07
CA SER A 399 -22.55 31.72 30.09
C SER A 399 -23.88 32.26 29.53
N LYS A 400 -23.99 32.46 28.21
CA LYS A 400 -25.24 32.86 27.55
C LYS A 400 -26.11 31.68 27.16
N GLY A 401 -25.49 30.54 26.83
CA GLY A 401 -26.16 29.24 26.71
C GLY A 401 -27.06 29.05 25.48
N THR A 402 -27.07 29.97 24.51
CA THR A 402 -27.82 29.75 23.25
C THR A 402 -27.08 28.75 22.35
N PRO A 403 -27.80 27.93 21.56
CA PRO A 403 -27.17 26.92 20.68
C PRO A 403 -26.04 27.49 19.80
N ASP A 404 -26.30 28.62 19.12
CA ASP A 404 -25.30 29.26 18.24
C ASP A 404 -24.06 29.73 19.00
N MET A 405 -24.24 30.27 20.21
CA MET A 405 -23.10 30.71 21.04
C MET A 405 -22.30 29.52 21.58
N LEU A 406 -22.96 28.39 21.86
CA LEU A 406 -22.28 27.15 22.23
C LEU A 406 -21.46 26.60 21.05
N ASP A 407 -21.95 26.71 19.82
CA ASP A 407 -21.21 26.31 18.61
C ASP A 407 -19.95 27.16 18.42
N ILE A 408 -20.08 28.48 18.54
CA ILE A 408 -18.92 29.40 18.49
C ILE A 408 -17.92 29.10 19.63
N ALA A 409 -18.41 28.79 20.82
CA ALA A 409 -17.55 28.48 21.96
C ALA A 409 -16.73 27.19 21.73
N ASP A 410 -17.31 26.17 21.11
CA ASP A 410 -16.57 24.96 20.73
C ASP A 410 -15.56 25.24 19.61
N ILE A 411 -15.90 26.06 18.61
CA ILE A 411 -14.97 26.49 17.54
C ILE A 411 -13.73 27.16 18.14
N ILE A 412 -13.92 28.08 19.10
CA ILE A 412 -12.82 28.79 19.77
C ILE A 412 -11.95 27.82 20.59
N ASP A 413 -12.55 26.90 21.33
CA ASP A 413 -11.80 25.91 22.12
C ASP A 413 -11.03 24.92 21.24
N LEU A 414 -11.63 24.48 20.12
CA LEU A 414 -10.96 23.64 19.14
C LEU A 414 -9.73 24.36 18.57
N LYS A 415 -9.87 25.62 18.19
CA LYS A 415 -8.74 26.42 17.69
C LYS A 415 -7.65 26.58 18.74
N TYR A 416 -8.02 26.86 19.99
CA TYR A 416 -7.08 26.95 21.11
C TYR A 416 -6.28 25.65 21.30
N LEU A 417 -6.95 24.49 21.28
CA LEU A 417 -6.29 23.18 21.41
C LEU A 417 -5.37 22.87 20.21
N MET A 418 -5.79 23.21 18.99
CA MET A 418 -4.97 23.09 17.78
C MET A 418 -3.67 23.90 17.89
N LEU A 419 -3.77 25.16 18.34
CA LEU A 419 -2.62 26.05 18.50
C LEU A 419 -1.63 25.56 19.57
N ARG A 420 -2.12 24.83 20.58
CA ARG A 420 -1.28 24.17 21.60
C ARG A 420 -0.73 22.82 21.17
N GLY A 421 -1.13 22.31 20.01
CA GLY A 421 -0.73 20.99 19.53
C GLY A 421 -1.34 19.82 20.33
N GLU A 422 -2.43 20.05 21.07
CA GLU A 422 -3.09 19.03 21.92
C GLU A 422 -3.99 18.10 21.09
N LYS A 423 -3.40 17.40 20.11
CA LYS A 423 -4.12 16.63 19.06
C LYS A 423 -5.25 15.74 19.58
N GLN A 424 -4.98 14.93 20.61
CA GLN A 424 -5.96 13.99 21.15
C GLN A 424 -7.20 14.72 21.71
N LYS A 425 -6.99 15.77 22.52
CA LYS A 425 -8.10 16.54 23.10
C LYS A 425 -8.86 17.31 22.04
N THR A 426 -8.18 17.79 21.00
CA THR A 426 -8.81 18.44 19.84
C THR A 426 -9.80 17.51 19.16
N LEU A 427 -9.40 16.26 18.86
CA LEU A 427 -10.26 15.28 18.21
C LEU A 427 -11.45 14.90 19.11
N GLU A 428 -11.20 14.62 20.39
CA GLU A 428 -12.28 14.31 21.35
C GLU A 428 -13.28 15.45 21.50
N LEU A 429 -12.82 16.70 21.49
CA LEU A 429 -13.72 17.86 21.54
C LEU A 429 -14.52 17.99 20.24
N ALA A 430 -13.91 17.76 19.08
CA ALA A 430 -14.59 17.84 17.79
C ALA A 430 -15.70 16.78 17.71
N ASP A 431 -15.44 15.55 18.16
CA ASP A 431 -16.45 14.49 18.23
C ASP A 431 -17.62 14.86 19.15
N ARG A 432 -17.33 15.41 20.34
CA ARG A 432 -18.40 15.89 21.25
C ARG A 432 -19.21 17.03 20.63
N ALA A 433 -18.56 17.95 19.93
CA ALA A 433 -19.21 19.07 19.28
C ALA A 433 -20.14 18.59 18.13
N ILE A 434 -19.70 17.61 17.34
CA ILE A 434 -20.51 16.97 16.28
C ILE A 434 -21.72 16.24 16.88
N GLN A 435 -21.55 15.55 18.01
CA GLN A 435 -22.65 14.89 18.69
C GLN A 435 -23.71 15.88 19.18
N ARG A 436 -23.30 17.08 19.57
CA ARG A 436 -24.22 18.14 19.97
C ARG A 436 -24.88 18.79 18.76
N ASN A 437 -24.10 19.15 17.73
CA ASN A 437 -24.58 19.75 16.51
C ASN A 437 -23.79 19.26 15.29
N SER A 438 -24.37 18.31 14.56
CA SER A 438 -23.76 17.69 13.38
C SER A 438 -23.83 18.54 12.11
N LYS A 439 -24.40 19.76 12.18
CA LYS A 439 -24.54 20.68 11.03
C LYS A 439 -23.43 21.72 10.93
N VAL A 440 -22.48 21.74 11.86
CA VAL A 440 -21.37 22.71 11.87
C VAL A 440 -20.16 22.13 11.15
N GLY A 441 -19.91 22.58 9.92
CA GLY A 441 -18.83 22.07 9.07
C GLY A 441 -17.42 22.22 9.66
N TYR A 442 -17.19 23.24 10.51
CA TYR A 442 -15.87 23.46 11.12
C TYR A 442 -15.44 22.30 12.02
N PHE A 443 -16.37 21.63 12.70
CA PHE A 443 -16.02 20.49 13.55
C PHE A 443 -15.47 19.32 12.73
N TYR A 444 -16.04 19.07 11.56
CA TYR A 444 -15.55 18.06 10.64
C TYR A 444 -14.21 18.44 10.01
N TYR A 445 -13.99 19.72 9.70
CA TYR A 445 -12.67 20.21 9.25
C TYR A 445 -11.60 19.86 10.29
N VAL A 446 -11.87 20.05 11.58
CA VAL A 446 -10.90 19.68 12.62
C VAL A 446 -10.61 18.17 12.63
N LEU A 447 -11.62 17.34 12.38
CA LEU A 447 -11.45 15.88 12.29
C LEU A 447 -10.67 15.42 11.05
N THR A 448 -10.51 16.23 10.00
CA THR A 448 -9.66 15.84 8.85
C THR A 448 -8.18 15.75 9.21
N HIS A 449 -7.79 16.27 10.38
CA HIS A 449 -6.45 16.13 10.93
C HIS A 449 -6.24 14.84 11.75
N ALA A 450 -7.24 13.95 11.77
CA ALA A 450 -7.12 12.64 12.39
C ALA A 450 -5.96 11.82 11.79
N PRO A 451 -5.29 10.96 12.58
CA PRO A 451 -4.18 10.15 12.10
C PRO A 451 -4.59 9.05 11.11
N SER A 452 -5.88 8.66 11.11
CA SER A 452 -6.43 7.69 10.15
C SER A 452 -6.97 8.41 8.92
N PRO A 453 -6.43 8.13 7.70
CA PRO A 453 -6.93 8.73 6.46
C PRO A 453 -8.40 8.37 6.18
N ASP A 454 -8.87 7.17 6.57
CA ASP A 454 -10.27 6.76 6.39
C ASP A 454 -11.21 7.66 7.22
N VAL A 455 -10.87 7.92 8.49
CA VAL A 455 -11.63 8.82 9.37
C VAL A 455 -11.59 10.25 8.82
N ALA A 456 -10.41 10.71 8.40
CA ALA A 456 -10.22 12.05 7.88
C ALA A 456 -11.02 12.31 6.59
N LEU A 457 -11.05 11.35 5.66
CA LEU A 457 -11.85 11.44 4.44
C LEU A 457 -13.35 11.45 4.75
N CYS A 458 -13.81 10.54 5.63
CA CYS A 458 -15.21 10.49 6.05
C CYS A 458 -15.65 11.83 6.66
N ALA A 459 -14.82 12.41 7.53
CA ALA A 459 -15.06 13.74 8.09
C ALA A 459 -15.12 14.81 6.99
N ALA A 460 -14.19 14.80 6.04
CA ALA A 460 -14.18 15.77 4.95
C ALA A 460 -15.49 15.74 4.13
N LYS A 461 -15.95 14.54 3.72
CA LYS A 461 -17.18 14.38 2.94
C LYS A 461 -18.43 14.76 3.75
N LYS A 462 -18.53 14.35 5.02
CA LYS A 462 -19.65 14.75 5.91
C LYS A 462 -19.67 16.25 6.17
N GLY A 463 -18.50 16.86 6.36
CA GLY A 463 -18.35 18.31 6.50
C GLY A 463 -18.86 19.08 5.29
N LEU A 464 -18.60 18.57 4.08
CA LEU A 464 -19.06 19.20 2.82
C LEU A 464 -20.59 19.18 2.66
N MET A 465 -21.28 18.26 3.36
CA MET A 465 -22.75 18.20 3.39
C MET A 465 -23.38 19.16 4.40
N CYS A 466 -22.58 19.82 5.24
CA CYS A 466 -23.10 20.77 6.22
C CYS A 466 -23.62 22.05 5.53
N PRO A 467 -24.72 22.66 6.03
CA PRO A 467 -25.19 23.94 5.52
C PRO A 467 -24.25 25.09 5.90
N ASN A 468 -24.35 26.22 5.19
CA ASN A 468 -23.72 27.50 5.53
C ASN A 468 -22.18 27.45 5.71
N LEU A 469 -21.49 26.62 4.92
CA LEU A 469 -20.03 26.59 4.93
C LEU A 469 -19.45 27.94 4.49
N THR A 470 -18.53 28.48 5.30
CA THR A 470 -17.68 29.59 4.83
C THR A 470 -16.77 29.11 3.70
N THR A 471 -16.30 30.03 2.86
CA THR A 471 -15.34 29.71 1.80
C THR A 471 -14.11 28.98 2.34
N PHE A 472 -13.59 29.43 3.48
CA PHE A 472 -12.42 28.84 4.12
C PHE A 472 -12.66 27.37 4.50
N VAL A 473 -13.75 27.08 5.21
CA VAL A 473 -14.05 25.71 5.66
C VAL A 473 -14.33 24.81 4.47
N LYS A 474 -15.09 25.29 3.48
CA LYS A 474 -15.38 24.53 2.24
C LYS A 474 -14.11 24.16 1.48
N ASN A 475 -13.22 25.12 1.24
CA ASN A 475 -11.96 24.89 0.53
C ASN A 475 -11.04 23.94 1.30
N SER A 476 -10.96 24.11 2.62
CA SER A 476 -10.18 23.22 3.48
C SER A 476 -10.68 21.79 3.41
N LEU A 477 -12.00 21.57 3.50
CA LEU A 477 -12.60 20.23 3.37
C LEU A 477 -12.36 19.62 1.98
N LEU A 478 -12.50 20.39 0.90
CA LEU A 478 -12.24 19.90 -0.46
C LEU A 478 -10.77 19.48 -0.66
N SER A 479 -9.82 20.31 -0.23
CA SER A 479 -8.39 19.98 -0.35
C SER A 479 -8.02 18.75 0.48
N GLN A 480 -8.50 18.66 1.72
CA GLN A 480 -8.28 17.49 2.59
C GLN A 480 -8.93 16.22 2.00
N SER A 481 -10.14 16.33 1.45
CA SER A 481 -10.80 15.23 0.76
C SER A 481 -9.96 14.72 -0.41
N ALA A 482 -9.47 15.62 -1.27
CA ALA A 482 -8.63 15.25 -2.41
C ALA A 482 -7.34 14.53 -1.98
N GLU A 483 -6.68 15.02 -0.93
CA GLU A 483 -5.46 14.40 -0.39
C GLU A 483 -5.73 12.98 0.15
N HIS A 484 -6.67 12.85 1.09
CA HIS A 484 -6.94 11.56 1.76
C HIS A 484 -7.52 10.53 0.80
N ALA A 485 -8.43 10.94 -0.10
CA ALA A 485 -9.00 10.06 -1.11
C ALA A 485 -7.94 9.58 -2.11
N SER A 486 -6.99 10.45 -2.50
CA SER A 486 -5.88 10.04 -3.36
C SER A 486 -4.99 8.99 -2.70
N LEU A 487 -4.65 9.20 -1.41
CA LEU A 487 -3.81 8.29 -0.65
C LEU A 487 -4.48 6.92 -0.47
N LEU A 488 -5.75 6.91 -0.02
CA LEU A 488 -6.51 5.67 0.17
C LEU A 488 -6.73 4.94 -1.16
N GLY A 489 -7.11 5.66 -2.21
CA GLY A 489 -7.32 5.08 -3.53
C GLY A 489 -6.08 4.36 -4.06
N ILE A 490 -4.91 4.99 -3.97
CA ILE A 490 -3.63 4.36 -4.32
C ILE A 490 -3.38 3.12 -3.46
N GLN A 491 -3.54 3.21 -2.14
CA GLN A 491 -3.29 2.08 -1.22
C GLN A 491 -4.23 0.89 -1.49
N ARG A 492 -5.48 1.14 -1.86
CA ARG A 492 -6.46 0.09 -2.20
C ARG A 492 -6.08 -0.60 -3.50
N LEU A 493 -5.73 0.17 -4.53
CA LEU A 493 -5.23 -0.39 -5.79
C LEU A 493 -3.94 -1.20 -5.58
N GLU A 494 -2.96 -0.71 -4.81
CA GLU A 494 -1.74 -1.48 -4.51
C GLU A 494 -1.98 -2.85 -3.85
N ARG A 495 -3.08 -2.99 -3.09
CA ARG A 495 -3.40 -4.18 -2.30
C ARG A 495 -4.40 -5.11 -2.99
N SER A 496 -5.10 -4.63 -4.02
CA SER A 496 -6.23 -5.31 -4.64
C SER A 496 -5.97 -5.60 -6.12
N ASN A 497 -6.76 -6.51 -6.68
CA ASN A 497 -6.77 -6.86 -8.10
C ASN A 497 -8.09 -6.42 -8.73
N ALA A 498 -8.05 -6.08 -10.02
CA ALA A 498 -9.23 -5.68 -10.79
C ALA A 498 -10.37 -6.71 -10.67
N GLY A 499 -11.60 -6.20 -10.49
CA GLY A 499 -12.80 -7.03 -10.28
C GLY A 499 -13.06 -7.48 -8.84
N ARG A 500 -12.18 -7.10 -7.88
CA ARG A 500 -12.47 -7.22 -6.45
C ARG A 500 -13.05 -5.91 -5.91
N ARG A 501 -13.93 -6.02 -4.92
CA ARG A 501 -14.56 -4.87 -4.23
C ARG A 501 -13.54 -3.80 -3.80
N GLU A 502 -12.39 -4.22 -3.26
CA GLU A 502 -11.35 -3.30 -2.80
C GLU A 502 -10.70 -2.51 -3.96
N TRP A 503 -10.67 -3.09 -5.17
CA TRP A 503 -10.18 -2.39 -6.36
C TRP A 503 -11.20 -1.35 -6.83
N ASP A 504 -12.48 -1.72 -6.85
CA ASP A 504 -13.56 -0.79 -7.21
C ASP A 504 -13.63 0.38 -6.22
N GLU A 505 -13.47 0.11 -4.93
CA GLU A 505 -13.33 1.12 -3.88
C GLU A 505 -12.12 2.02 -4.16
N GLY A 506 -10.98 1.46 -4.55
CA GLY A 506 -9.78 2.22 -4.92
C GLY A 506 -10.00 3.18 -6.09
N VAL A 507 -10.67 2.73 -7.15
CA VAL A 507 -11.02 3.57 -8.30
C VAL A 507 -12.00 4.67 -7.89
N ALA A 508 -13.06 4.33 -7.15
CA ALA A 508 -14.04 5.31 -6.69
C ALA A 508 -13.40 6.42 -5.83
N LEU A 509 -12.49 6.04 -4.92
CA LEU A 509 -11.75 7.01 -4.10
C LEU A 509 -10.88 7.95 -4.95
N LEU A 510 -10.21 7.44 -5.98
CA LEU A 510 -9.44 8.28 -6.90
C LEU A 510 -10.30 9.21 -7.75
N MET A 511 -11.51 8.79 -8.13
CA MET A 511 -12.47 9.67 -8.80
C MET A 511 -12.96 10.79 -7.88
N VAL A 512 -13.27 10.47 -6.60
CA VAL A 512 -13.56 11.49 -5.59
C VAL A 512 -12.40 12.47 -5.44
N ALA A 513 -11.16 11.97 -5.40
CA ALA A 513 -9.98 12.82 -5.33
C ALA A 513 -9.87 13.77 -6.53
N LEU A 514 -10.18 13.27 -7.73
CA LEU A 514 -10.19 14.06 -8.96
C LEU A 514 -11.27 15.15 -8.91
N GLU A 515 -12.52 14.78 -8.64
CA GLU A 515 -13.66 15.71 -8.58
C GLU A 515 -13.47 16.80 -7.52
N ASP A 516 -13.08 16.41 -6.29
CA ASP A 516 -12.87 17.36 -5.19
C ASP A 516 -11.66 18.28 -5.48
N SER A 517 -10.63 17.77 -6.15
CA SER A 517 -9.48 18.60 -6.58
C SER A 517 -9.85 19.62 -7.65
N GLU A 518 -10.70 19.25 -8.61
CA GLU A 518 -11.17 20.15 -9.67
C GLU A 518 -12.11 21.21 -9.10
N ALA A 519 -13.04 20.81 -8.22
CA ALA A 519 -13.90 21.72 -7.49
C ALA A 519 -13.08 22.70 -6.64
N PHE A 520 -12.07 22.21 -5.92
CA PHE A 520 -11.15 23.06 -5.18
C PHE A 520 -10.43 24.06 -6.10
N MET A 521 -9.78 23.61 -7.17
CA MET A 521 -9.01 24.49 -8.07
C MET A 521 -9.86 25.55 -8.78
N LYS A 522 -11.18 25.33 -8.89
CA LYS A 522 -12.15 26.28 -9.44
C LYS A 522 -12.62 27.32 -8.42
N LEU A 523 -12.70 26.94 -7.14
CA LEU A 523 -13.25 27.77 -6.06
C LEU A 523 -12.18 28.44 -5.20
N ALA A 524 -11.00 27.85 -5.14
CA ALA A 524 -9.92 28.25 -4.26
C ALA A 524 -9.01 29.27 -4.94
N ARG A 525 -8.56 30.19 -4.10
CA ARG A 525 -7.74 31.33 -4.47
C ARG A 525 -6.26 30.92 -4.57
N PRO A 526 -5.43 31.70 -5.26
CA PRO A 526 -4.00 31.41 -5.40
C PRO A 526 -3.24 31.27 -4.07
N ASP A 527 -3.68 31.99 -3.04
CA ASP A 527 -3.08 32.03 -1.70
C ASP A 527 -3.58 30.93 -0.76
N ASP A 528 -4.58 30.15 -1.18
CA ASP A 528 -5.14 29.09 -0.36
C ASP A 528 -4.05 28.07 0.00
N ILE A 529 -3.97 27.70 1.28
CA ILE A 529 -2.91 26.82 1.79
C ILE A 529 -2.95 25.44 1.12
N GLY A 530 -4.14 24.99 0.70
CA GLY A 530 -4.35 23.74 -0.02
C GLY A 530 -3.88 23.79 -1.48
N MET A 531 -3.74 24.97 -2.09
CA MET A 531 -3.53 25.14 -3.53
C MET A 531 -2.28 24.42 -4.03
N LYS A 532 -1.14 24.59 -3.34
CA LYS A 532 0.12 23.92 -3.74
C LYS A 532 0.02 22.41 -3.66
N MET A 533 -0.64 21.88 -2.64
CA MET A 533 -0.80 20.43 -2.46
C MET A 533 -1.72 19.87 -3.55
N VAL A 534 -2.89 20.48 -3.78
CA VAL A 534 -3.86 20.03 -4.78
C VAL A 534 -3.27 20.06 -6.19
N LEU A 535 -2.52 21.12 -6.54
CA LEU A 535 -1.80 21.23 -7.82
C LEU A 535 -0.66 20.21 -7.98
N CYS A 536 -0.23 19.55 -6.90
CA CYS A 536 0.70 18.43 -6.96
C CYS A 536 -0.03 17.07 -7.05
N VAL A 537 -1.13 16.89 -6.30
CA VAL A 537 -1.89 15.64 -6.25
C VAL A 537 -2.70 15.41 -7.52
N GLN A 538 -3.39 16.43 -8.02
CA GLN A 538 -4.34 16.28 -9.14
C GLN A 538 -3.71 15.70 -10.41
N PRO A 539 -2.49 16.10 -10.84
CA PRO A 539 -1.86 15.47 -11.99
C PRO A 539 -1.59 13.99 -11.78
N LEU A 540 -1.16 13.59 -10.57
CA LEU A 540 -0.90 12.18 -10.24
C LEU A 540 -2.18 11.34 -10.30
N VAL A 541 -3.28 11.86 -9.77
CA VAL A 541 -4.60 11.20 -9.87
C VAL A 541 -5.05 11.09 -11.33
N ASN A 542 -4.86 12.13 -12.14
CA ASN A 542 -5.15 12.06 -13.57
C ASN A 542 -4.31 11.03 -14.30
N PHE A 543 -3.03 10.90 -13.98
CA PHE A 543 -2.22 9.84 -14.55
C PHE A 543 -2.77 8.45 -14.20
N ILE A 544 -3.26 8.23 -12.98
CA ILE A 544 -3.85 6.93 -12.63
C ILE A 544 -5.19 6.71 -13.36
N ILE A 545 -6.09 7.69 -13.37
CA ILE A 545 -7.45 7.50 -13.90
C ILE A 545 -7.50 7.60 -15.43
N ARG A 546 -6.81 8.58 -16.01
CA ARG A 546 -6.90 8.96 -17.44
C ARG A 546 -5.56 8.89 -18.16
N GLY A 547 -4.55 8.21 -17.60
CA GLY A 547 -3.17 8.31 -18.09
C GLY A 547 -2.96 7.94 -19.57
N GLN A 548 -3.78 7.03 -20.11
CA GLN A 548 -3.75 6.70 -21.55
C GLN A 548 -4.18 7.86 -22.45
N ASP A 549 -5.06 8.72 -21.96
CA ASP A 549 -5.62 9.87 -22.68
C ASP A 549 -4.72 11.11 -22.54
N VAL A 550 -3.80 11.12 -21.58
CA VAL A 550 -2.86 12.22 -21.39
C VAL A 550 -1.88 12.29 -22.56
N SER A 551 -1.60 13.48 -23.08
CA SER A 551 -0.63 13.71 -24.15
C SER A 551 0.84 13.59 -23.68
N PRO A 552 1.79 13.11 -24.52
CA PRO A 552 3.20 13.00 -24.13
C PRO A 552 3.87 14.35 -23.84
N ASP A 553 3.32 15.42 -24.39
CA ASP A 553 3.75 16.78 -24.15
C ASP A 553 3.00 17.45 -22.99
N LEU A 554 2.08 16.76 -22.31
CA LEU A 554 1.40 17.22 -21.09
C LEU A 554 0.63 18.53 -21.25
N ASN A 555 0.08 18.78 -22.44
CA ASN A 555 -0.60 20.03 -22.77
C ASN A 555 -1.80 20.31 -21.85
N GLU A 556 -2.47 19.25 -21.38
CA GLU A 556 -3.60 19.29 -20.45
C GLU A 556 -3.22 19.93 -19.11
N PHE A 557 -1.96 19.76 -18.68
CA PHE A 557 -1.48 20.28 -17.41
C PHE A 557 -0.73 21.62 -17.52
N LYS A 558 -0.15 21.93 -18.70
CA LYS A 558 0.63 23.14 -18.94
C LYS A 558 -0.18 24.43 -18.75
N ALA A 559 -1.40 24.46 -19.27
CA ALA A 559 -2.20 25.70 -19.31
C ALA A 559 -2.74 26.13 -17.95
N ILE A 560 -3.05 25.18 -17.05
CA ILE A 560 -3.79 25.47 -15.80
C ILE A 560 -2.95 25.10 -14.58
N ALA A 561 -2.55 23.84 -14.42
CA ALA A 561 -1.89 23.39 -13.19
C ALA A 561 -0.46 23.96 -13.04
N GLY A 562 0.31 23.99 -14.13
CA GLY A 562 1.67 24.52 -14.14
C GLY A 562 1.72 26.02 -13.81
N ALA A 563 0.93 26.83 -14.51
CA ALA A 563 0.88 28.28 -14.30
C ALA A 563 0.37 28.63 -12.89
N LYS A 564 -0.73 28.01 -12.44
CA LYS A 564 -1.28 28.22 -11.10
C LYS A 564 -0.29 27.91 -10.00
N LEU A 565 0.51 26.85 -10.15
CA LEU A 565 1.50 26.48 -9.14
C LEU A 565 2.62 27.51 -9.05
N VAL A 566 3.18 27.94 -10.18
CA VAL A 566 4.27 28.93 -10.20
C VAL A 566 3.84 30.19 -9.48
N VAL A 567 2.62 30.65 -9.74
CA VAL A 567 2.01 31.81 -9.07
C VAL A 567 1.81 31.55 -7.58
N ALA A 568 1.20 30.42 -7.19
CA ALA A 568 0.98 30.07 -5.78
C ALA A 568 2.29 29.96 -4.98
N GLU A 569 3.38 29.50 -5.61
CA GLU A 569 4.70 29.41 -4.98
C GLU A 569 5.41 30.75 -4.87
N ALA A 570 5.33 31.58 -5.92
CA ALA A 570 5.85 32.94 -5.87
C ALA A 570 5.15 33.73 -4.76
N TYR A 571 3.84 33.55 -4.65
CA TYR A 571 3.04 34.15 -3.60
C TYR A 571 3.39 33.62 -2.20
N ALA A 572 3.52 32.30 -2.04
CA ALA A 572 3.96 31.71 -0.78
C ALA A 572 5.35 32.23 -0.34
N ARG A 573 6.30 32.33 -1.27
CA ARG A 573 7.64 32.88 -1.01
C ARG A 573 7.58 34.35 -0.59
N HIS A 574 6.72 35.15 -1.24
CA HIS A 574 6.51 36.54 -0.87
C HIS A 574 5.99 36.69 0.56
N LEU A 575 5.06 35.82 0.98
CA LEU A 575 4.54 35.77 2.35
C LEU A 575 5.48 35.11 3.38
N GLY A 576 6.68 34.69 2.97
CA GLY A 576 7.63 34.01 3.86
C GLY A 576 7.27 32.56 4.19
N TYR A 577 6.28 31.96 3.50
CA TYR A 577 5.95 30.55 3.67
C TYR A 577 6.97 29.66 2.97
N PRO A 578 7.53 28.64 3.66
CA PRO A 578 8.43 27.71 3.02
C PRO A 578 7.69 26.89 1.96
N VAL A 579 8.31 26.78 0.78
CA VAL A 579 7.84 25.89 -0.28
C VAL A 579 8.39 24.49 0.01
N LYS A 580 7.57 23.67 0.66
CA LYS A 580 7.94 22.31 1.06
C LYS A 580 8.23 21.42 -0.16
N THR A 581 9.33 20.69 -0.11
CA THR A 581 9.67 19.67 -1.10
C THR A 581 9.14 18.31 -0.67
N THR A 582 7.83 18.10 -0.86
CA THR A 582 7.18 16.82 -0.53
C THR A 582 7.50 15.73 -1.55
N ASN A 583 7.26 14.47 -1.19
CA ASN A 583 7.37 13.35 -2.12
C ASN A 583 6.40 13.50 -3.31
N VAL A 584 5.14 13.89 -3.04
CA VAL A 584 4.12 14.16 -4.08
C VAL A 584 4.61 15.18 -5.09
N ARG A 585 5.19 16.30 -4.63
CA ARG A 585 5.76 17.32 -5.51
C ARG A 585 6.87 16.76 -6.39
N ARG A 586 7.85 16.07 -5.78
CA ARG A 586 8.97 15.50 -6.53
C ARG A 586 8.52 14.47 -7.56
N THR A 587 7.53 13.65 -7.22
CA THR A 587 6.92 12.70 -8.16
C THR A 587 6.25 13.41 -9.32
N ARG A 588 5.53 14.51 -9.08
CA ARG A 588 4.99 15.31 -10.19
C ARG A 588 6.12 15.88 -11.06
N ASP A 589 7.12 16.51 -10.43
CA ASP A 589 8.23 17.16 -11.15
C ASP A 589 9.04 16.17 -11.99
N ILE A 590 9.28 14.95 -11.49
CA ILE A 590 10.00 13.92 -12.24
C ILE A 590 9.18 13.39 -13.42
N ILE A 591 7.87 13.19 -13.25
CA ILE A 591 6.99 12.81 -14.36
C ILE A 591 7.01 13.91 -15.44
N PHE A 592 6.82 15.17 -15.05
CA PHE A 592 6.75 16.29 -15.99
C PHE A 592 8.06 16.50 -16.75
N SER A 593 9.19 16.42 -16.05
CA SER A 593 10.51 16.62 -16.67
C SER A 593 10.96 15.45 -17.53
N ARG A 594 10.48 14.22 -17.27
CA ARG A 594 10.91 13.01 -17.98
C ARG A 594 9.92 12.51 -19.02
N MET A 595 8.66 12.98 -19.05
CA MET A 595 7.59 12.41 -19.88
C MET A 595 7.98 12.24 -21.36
N ALA A 596 8.56 13.27 -21.98
CA ALA A 596 8.95 13.20 -23.39
C ALA A 596 10.04 12.13 -23.65
N ALA A 597 11.08 12.09 -22.80
CA ALA A 597 12.14 11.11 -22.90
C ALA A 597 11.65 9.69 -22.59
N ALA A 598 10.77 9.56 -21.58
CA ALA A 598 10.12 8.31 -21.20
C ALA A 598 9.26 7.75 -22.34
N ASN A 599 8.43 8.59 -22.95
CA ASN A 599 7.59 8.19 -24.08
C ASN A 599 8.43 7.79 -25.30
N LEU A 600 9.50 8.52 -25.61
CA LEU A 600 10.42 8.18 -26.69
C LEU A 600 11.11 6.83 -26.44
N GLU A 601 11.54 6.57 -25.21
CA GLU A 601 12.32 5.38 -24.88
C GLU A 601 11.46 4.11 -24.70
N TRP A 602 10.27 4.26 -24.12
CA TRP A 602 9.45 3.16 -23.61
C TRP A 602 8.01 3.15 -24.13
N GLY A 603 7.54 4.19 -24.81
CA GLY A 603 6.14 4.31 -25.23
C GLY A 603 5.67 3.12 -26.06
N GLU A 604 6.48 2.65 -27.03
CA GLU A 604 6.15 1.46 -27.83
C GLU A 604 6.09 0.19 -26.98
N ALA A 605 6.97 0.03 -25.99
CA ALA A 605 6.99 -1.14 -25.12
C ALA A 605 5.77 -1.17 -24.19
N VAL A 606 5.47 -0.04 -23.54
CA VAL A 606 4.33 0.08 -22.62
C VAL A 606 3.00 -0.10 -23.36
N ALA A 607 2.88 0.37 -24.60
CA ALA A 607 1.68 0.18 -25.41
C ALA A 607 1.40 -1.29 -25.77
N ARG A 608 2.43 -2.17 -25.72
CA ARG A 608 2.27 -3.61 -25.97
C ARG A 608 1.83 -4.40 -24.75
N TYR A 609 1.87 -3.82 -23.55
CA TYR A 609 1.46 -4.51 -22.34
C TYR A 609 -0.06 -4.71 -22.39
N SER A 610 -0.46 -5.85 -22.95
CA SER A 610 -1.84 -6.27 -23.09
C SER A 610 -2.28 -6.93 -21.79
N TYR A 611 -3.27 -6.32 -21.14
CA TYR A 611 -3.98 -6.92 -20.03
C TYR A 611 -5.35 -7.34 -20.54
N GLU A 612 -5.79 -8.56 -20.19
CA GLU A 612 -7.07 -9.11 -20.67
C GLU A 612 -8.22 -8.11 -20.45
N ALA A 613 -9.04 -7.92 -21.48
CA ALA A 613 -10.06 -6.87 -21.63
C ALA A 613 -11.18 -6.88 -20.56
N GLU A 614 -11.16 -7.81 -19.60
CA GLU A 614 -12.13 -7.89 -18.50
C GLU A 614 -11.91 -6.80 -17.43
N ARG A 615 -10.68 -6.26 -17.29
CA ARG A 615 -10.35 -5.25 -16.26
C ARG A 615 -10.93 -3.86 -16.52
N GLU A 616 -11.20 -3.50 -17.78
CA GLU A 616 -11.66 -2.14 -18.16
C GLU A 616 -13.18 -1.97 -18.17
N LYS A 617 -13.95 -3.02 -18.47
CA LYS A 617 -15.41 -2.91 -18.66
C LYS A 617 -16.19 -2.64 -17.37
N LEU A 618 -15.57 -2.81 -16.19
CA LEU A 618 -16.24 -2.66 -14.89
C LEU A 618 -16.17 -1.22 -14.35
N SER A 619 -15.26 -0.38 -14.85
CA SER A 619 -15.01 0.98 -14.35
C SER A 619 -16.19 1.97 -14.58
N SER A 620 -16.97 1.78 -15.65
CA SER A 620 -18.02 2.73 -16.06
C SER A 620 -19.34 2.62 -15.28
N LEU A 621 -19.50 1.62 -14.39
CA LEU A 621 -20.79 1.28 -13.76
C LEU A 621 -20.87 1.57 -12.25
N VAL A 622 -19.80 2.03 -11.59
CA VAL A 622 -19.59 1.71 -10.16
C VAL A 622 -19.40 2.94 -9.22
N THR A 623 -19.49 4.16 -9.73
CA THR A 623 -18.88 5.33 -9.07
C THR A 623 -19.63 5.91 -7.88
N GLU A 624 -20.97 5.95 -7.87
CA GLU A 624 -21.74 6.62 -6.80
C GLU A 624 -22.27 5.68 -5.72
N SER A 625 -22.66 4.45 -6.09
CA SER A 625 -23.22 3.45 -5.17
C SER A 625 -22.20 2.98 -4.13
N ASN A 626 -20.95 2.74 -4.57
CA ASN A 626 -19.89 2.22 -3.71
C ASN A 626 -19.38 3.25 -2.69
N LEU A 627 -19.36 4.54 -3.04
CA LEU A 627 -18.95 5.60 -2.10
C LEU A 627 -19.99 5.77 -0.99
N SER A 628 -21.27 5.79 -1.35
CA SER A 628 -22.37 5.91 -0.38
C SER A 628 -22.39 4.72 0.58
N ALA A 629 -22.26 3.50 0.04
CA ALA A 629 -22.13 2.28 0.84
C ALA A 629 -20.88 2.31 1.74
N TRP A 630 -19.75 2.86 1.27
CA TRP A 630 -18.54 3.01 2.08
C TRP A 630 -18.71 4.03 3.23
N LEU A 631 -19.39 5.16 2.98
CA LEU A 631 -19.66 6.19 3.98
C LEU A 631 -20.65 5.73 5.06
N GLU A 632 -21.65 4.95 4.68
CA GLU A 632 -22.67 4.39 5.59
C GLU A 632 -22.08 3.31 6.51
N ASN A 633 -21.18 2.46 6.00
CA ASN A 633 -20.48 1.41 6.78
C ASN A 633 -19.46 1.97 7.79
N LYS A 634 -19.27 3.29 7.85
CA LYS A 634 -18.24 3.97 8.65
C LYS A 634 -18.81 5.04 9.57
N ASN A 635 -20.03 4.84 10.09
CA ASN A 635 -20.56 5.71 11.14
C ASN A 635 -19.51 5.92 12.24
N LEU A 636 -19.25 7.20 12.58
CA LEU A 636 -18.14 7.66 13.44
C LEU A 636 -18.25 7.21 14.90
N LYS A 637 -19.17 6.28 15.18
CA LYS A 637 -19.36 5.58 16.43
C LYS A 637 -19.73 4.15 16.08
N ASP A 638 -18.72 3.29 16.02
CA ASP A 638 -18.92 1.91 16.42
C ASP A 638 -17.61 1.32 16.95
N ASP A 639 -17.26 1.71 18.17
CA ASP A 639 -16.47 0.87 19.05
C ASP A 639 -17.41 -0.20 19.62
N GLY A 640 -17.75 -1.21 18.82
CA GLY A 640 -18.43 -2.41 19.31
C GLY A 640 -19.53 -2.98 18.41
N ASP A 641 -19.19 -4.12 17.78
CA ASP A 641 -20.12 -5.06 17.13
C ASP A 641 -20.87 -4.59 15.88
N GLU A 642 -20.30 -4.85 14.71
CA GLU A 642 -21.08 -5.36 13.58
C GLU A 642 -20.43 -6.58 12.91
N SER A 643 -21.00 -7.72 13.27
CA SER A 643 -21.16 -8.88 12.39
C SER A 643 -22.13 -8.55 11.26
N ASP A 644 -21.66 -8.49 10.02
CA ASP A 644 -22.20 -9.31 8.93
C ASP A 644 -21.40 -9.12 7.63
N SER A 645 -20.39 -9.96 7.47
CA SER A 645 -20.04 -10.60 6.20
C SER A 645 -18.94 -11.62 6.53
N ASN A 646 -19.31 -12.90 6.51
CA ASN A 646 -18.40 -14.01 6.76
C ASN A 646 -17.29 -14.04 5.71
N SER A 647 -16.16 -13.39 5.98
CA SER A 647 -14.77 -13.79 5.67
C SER A 647 -13.80 -12.71 6.17
N PRO A 648 -12.74 -13.06 6.92
CA PRO A 648 -11.70 -12.08 7.27
C PRO A 648 -10.94 -11.63 6.02
N PRO A 649 -10.41 -10.38 6.00
CA PRO A 649 -9.78 -9.78 4.82
C PRO A 649 -8.53 -10.59 4.45
N SER A 650 -8.64 -11.37 3.39
CA SER A 650 -7.52 -12.08 2.77
C SER A 650 -6.60 -11.07 2.09
N THR A 651 -5.36 -10.96 2.54
CA THR A 651 -4.26 -10.27 1.84
C THR A 651 -3.81 -11.02 0.57
N ASP A 652 -4.75 -11.61 -0.16
CA ASP A 652 -4.46 -12.44 -1.32
C ASP A 652 -4.23 -11.55 -2.55
N ARG A 653 -2.94 -11.39 -2.89
CA ARG A 653 -2.42 -11.03 -4.23
C ARG A 653 -2.74 -12.12 -5.27
N GLU A 654 -3.93 -12.68 -5.25
CA GLU A 654 -4.37 -13.68 -6.21
C GLU A 654 -4.87 -12.96 -7.46
N HIS A 655 -4.05 -13.06 -8.52
CA HIS A 655 -4.26 -12.60 -9.90
C HIS A 655 -3.36 -11.43 -10.36
N LEU A 656 -2.06 -11.53 -10.07
CA LEU A 656 -1.08 -11.28 -11.14
C LEU A 656 -1.44 -12.23 -12.29
N THR A 657 -1.41 -11.75 -13.52
CA THR A 657 -1.85 -12.50 -14.70
C THR A 657 -0.94 -13.69 -14.96
N HIS A 658 -1.13 -14.78 -14.20
CA HIS A 658 -0.37 -16.00 -14.39
C HIS A 658 -0.94 -16.71 -15.64
N PRO A 659 -0.12 -16.99 -16.68
CA PRO A 659 -0.50 -18.02 -17.64
C PRO A 659 -0.81 -19.29 -16.85
N LYS A 660 -1.83 -20.05 -17.30
CA LYS A 660 -2.39 -21.28 -16.70
C LYS A 660 -1.32 -22.30 -16.30
N PHE A 661 -0.62 -22.04 -15.21
CA PHE A 661 0.32 -22.96 -14.59
C PHE A 661 0.12 -22.88 -13.08
N ASP A 662 -1.11 -23.16 -12.66
CA ASP A 662 -1.34 -23.86 -11.41
C ASP A 662 -1.16 -25.35 -11.74
N PRO A 663 -0.02 -25.98 -11.38
CA PRO A 663 0.20 -27.40 -11.66
C PRO A 663 -0.77 -28.32 -10.89
N SER A 664 -1.72 -27.77 -10.11
CA SER A 664 -2.61 -28.54 -9.26
C SER A 664 -4.10 -28.15 -9.38
N GLY A 665 -4.45 -26.89 -9.65
CA GLY A 665 -5.85 -26.43 -9.73
C GLY A 665 -6.65 -26.63 -8.43
N ILE A 666 -5.99 -27.00 -7.33
CA ILE A 666 -6.65 -27.50 -6.11
C ILE A 666 -7.09 -26.33 -5.25
N LYS A 667 -8.40 -26.23 -4.99
CA LYS A 667 -8.93 -25.37 -3.93
C LYS A 667 -8.54 -25.90 -2.55
N LEU A 668 -7.43 -25.41 -2.02
CA LEU A 668 -6.97 -25.67 -0.66
C LEU A 668 -7.65 -24.73 0.35
N TYR A 669 -7.79 -25.17 1.59
CA TYR A 669 -8.23 -24.27 2.66
C TYR A 669 -7.10 -23.32 3.04
N ARG A 670 -7.46 -22.12 3.52
CA ARG A 670 -6.51 -21.10 3.97
C ARG A 670 -6.50 -20.97 5.49
N CYS A 671 -5.32 -20.68 6.03
CA CYS A 671 -5.16 -20.37 7.44
C CYS A 671 -5.88 -19.06 7.76
N SER A 672 -6.76 -19.06 8.77
CA SER A 672 -7.52 -17.88 9.18
C SER A 672 -6.66 -16.78 9.83
N TRP A 673 -5.35 -16.98 9.97
CA TRP A 673 -4.42 -15.96 10.47
C TRP A 673 -3.45 -15.48 9.38
N CYS A 674 -2.64 -16.39 8.84
CA CYS A 674 -1.58 -16.05 7.88
C CYS A 674 -1.97 -16.29 6.42
N SER A 675 -3.20 -16.74 6.16
CA SER A 675 -3.75 -17.00 4.81
C SER A 675 -3.06 -18.11 4.00
N ASN A 676 -2.04 -18.78 4.53
CA ASN A 676 -1.37 -19.92 3.88
C ASN A 676 -2.37 -21.02 3.49
N ALA A 677 -2.30 -21.45 2.24
CA ALA A 677 -3.14 -22.51 1.69
C ALA A 677 -2.55 -23.89 1.97
N SER A 678 -3.31 -24.81 2.57
CA SER A 678 -2.86 -26.17 2.87
C SER A 678 -4.01 -27.17 3.05
N ALA A 679 -3.79 -28.42 2.66
CA ALA A 679 -4.67 -29.55 2.97
C ALA A 679 -4.54 -30.01 4.44
N GLY A 680 -3.43 -29.65 5.09
CA GLY A 680 -3.06 -30.06 6.44
C GLY A 680 -3.54 -29.13 7.57
N LEU A 681 -4.32 -28.08 7.26
CA LEU A 681 -4.75 -27.12 8.28
C LEU A 681 -5.62 -27.76 9.37
N LYS A 682 -5.33 -27.38 10.62
CA LYS A 682 -6.05 -27.84 11.81
C LYS A 682 -7.29 -26.98 12.03
N LYS A 683 -8.46 -27.59 12.22
CA LYS A 683 -9.69 -26.88 12.59
C LYS A 683 -9.61 -26.33 14.01
N CYS A 684 -10.25 -25.20 14.24
CA CYS A 684 -10.56 -24.73 15.59
C CYS A 684 -11.43 -25.77 16.31
N ARG A 685 -11.05 -26.19 17.52
CA ARG A 685 -11.84 -27.16 18.31
C ARG A 685 -13.19 -26.62 18.79
N GLY A 686 -13.36 -25.29 18.79
CA GLY A 686 -14.60 -24.64 19.23
C GLY A 686 -15.64 -24.55 18.11
N CYS A 687 -15.39 -23.69 17.11
CA CYS A 687 -16.36 -23.42 16.04
C CYS A 687 -16.19 -24.29 14.79
N GLU A 688 -15.07 -25.01 14.65
CA GLU A 688 -14.66 -25.77 13.45
C GLU A 688 -14.55 -24.99 12.12
N ALA A 689 -15.03 -23.75 12.06
CA ALA A 689 -15.01 -22.88 10.90
C ALA A 689 -13.60 -22.32 10.62
N ALA A 690 -12.93 -21.82 11.66
CA ALA A 690 -11.56 -21.32 11.52
C ALA A 690 -10.55 -22.46 11.41
N ARG A 691 -9.50 -22.25 10.61
CA ARG A 691 -8.46 -23.23 10.32
C ARG A 691 -7.07 -22.61 10.49
N TYR A 692 -6.11 -23.40 10.96
CA TYR A 692 -4.80 -22.88 11.34
C TYR A 692 -3.67 -23.78 10.86
N CYS A 693 -2.57 -23.16 10.44
CA CYS A 693 -1.30 -23.85 10.21
C CYS A 693 -0.84 -24.58 11.48
N ASP A 694 -0.85 -23.85 12.60
CA ASP A 694 -0.36 -24.33 13.88
C ASP A 694 -1.02 -23.61 15.08
N VAL A 695 -0.54 -23.93 16.29
CA VAL A 695 -1.02 -23.33 17.55
C VAL A 695 -0.66 -21.84 17.64
N ASN A 696 0.41 -21.39 16.99
CA ASN A 696 0.83 -19.99 17.02
C ASN A 696 -0.12 -19.12 16.21
N CYS A 697 -0.46 -19.52 14.98
CA CYS A 697 -1.47 -18.88 14.16
C CYS A 697 -2.84 -18.86 14.86
N GLN A 698 -3.20 -19.96 15.53
CA GLN A 698 -4.42 -20.01 16.35
C GLN A 698 -4.38 -18.98 17.48
N ARG A 699 -3.30 -18.92 18.27
CA ARG A 699 -3.16 -17.96 19.38
C ARG A 699 -3.18 -16.51 18.90
N ALA A 700 -2.54 -16.23 17.77
CA ALA A 700 -2.48 -14.88 17.21
C ALA A 700 -3.87 -14.42 16.73
N HIS A 701 -4.56 -15.25 15.93
CA HIS A 701 -5.95 -14.97 15.53
C HIS A 701 -6.89 -14.91 16.73
N TRP A 702 -6.71 -15.78 17.73
CA TRP A 702 -7.48 -15.77 18.98
C TRP A 702 -7.39 -14.44 19.70
N ARG A 703 -6.17 -13.90 19.85
CA ARG A 703 -5.95 -12.61 20.52
C ARG A 703 -6.46 -11.43 19.71
N ALA A 704 -6.35 -11.49 18.39
CA ALA A 704 -6.68 -10.37 17.53
C ALA A 704 -8.20 -10.18 17.37
N TYR A 705 -8.95 -11.26 17.11
CA TYR A 705 -10.41 -11.16 16.88
C TYR A 705 -11.19 -12.48 17.00
N HIS A 706 -10.57 -13.67 16.91
CA HIS A 706 -11.35 -14.92 16.92
C HIS A 706 -12.08 -15.19 18.24
N LYS A 707 -11.55 -14.69 19.36
CA LYS A 707 -12.09 -14.96 20.70
C LYS A 707 -13.54 -14.53 20.85
N THR A 708 -13.96 -13.43 20.20
CA THR A 708 -15.33 -12.91 20.29
C THR A 708 -16.31 -13.67 19.39
N VAL A 709 -15.82 -14.27 18.30
CA VAL A 709 -16.65 -14.94 17.29
C VAL A 709 -16.63 -16.47 17.36
N CYS A 710 -15.79 -17.06 18.22
CA CYS A 710 -15.70 -18.51 18.36
C CYS A 710 -16.90 -19.06 19.16
N ARG A 711 -18.05 -19.19 18.50
CA ARG A 711 -19.21 -19.91 19.05
C ARG A 711 -18.84 -21.38 19.19
N THR A 712 -18.86 -21.91 20.42
CA THR A 712 -18.69 -23.34 20.68
C THR A 712 -19.78 -24.10 19.93
N GLY A 713 -19.39 -24.98 19.01
CA GLY A 713 -20.33 -25.74 18.20
C GLY A 713 -21.32 -26.49 19.08
N THR A 714 -22.58 -26.06 19.06
CA THR A 714 -23.71 -26.92 19.40
C THR A 714 -23.68 -28.08 18.42
N THR A 715 -23.35 -29.26 18.94
CA THR A 715 -23.51 -30.53 18.24
C THR A 715 -24.98 -30.69 17.87
N SER A 716 -25.29 -30.57 16.59
CA SER A 716 -26.54 -31.09 16.03
C SER A 716 -26.46 -32.62 16.11
N THR A 717 -27.19 -33.18 17.08
CA THR A 717 -27.55 -34.61 17.14
C THR A 717 -28.44 -35.00 15.97
#